data_AF-A0A075WW89-F1
#
_entry.id   AF-A0A075WW89-F1
#
_cell.length_a   1.000
_cell.length_b   1.000
_cell.length_c   1.000
_cell.angle_alpha   90.00
_cell.angle_beta   90.00
_cell.angle_gamma   90.00
#
_symmetry.space_group_name_H-M   'P 1'
#
loop_
_entity.id
_entity.type
_entity.pdbx_description
1 polymer ?
#
loop_
_entity_poly.entity_id
_entity_poly.type
_entity_poly.pdbx_seq_one_letter_code
_entity_poly.pdbx_strand_id
1 'polypeptide(L)'
;MFKRGIWVLVLLILINLIFVSWALAKREVRSELLKTEGVYVINVVTGSPAAKAGLNPGDIILTINNQPVSVENIKTLVLSGTLSGNNPNIVMSVLRNGKIFNVSTHVHPENPNLGVVVRAPQEIKRVSSDSYSGQRLIEKANKKVEVYEVSEKDSLFTKVSSINVLDAVFIDKNTGEITFVGHYDDRYKTGPLPYFQILDEALKYPYPSFSLDPTPNTERALKEIKNIFDKEISRVSRDPSYGTNWLSSIFKEILYSDNQLPEKQILLARLKKFSITPEEFNAYLRWDPKSKNWRFDSKEQLEMYFNLQSFFIKVFKALGFEGKYGQAVVEWWGFQKFAEAYGMENAGHWFRQVYETMGLIEDFEKIRTLFNTGQIDNWEATRRLLFLFYVNLFKGIGVDEHTINDLLRRAPKTGKIDLELSEFANKRVEKIQSEFLIDFLINNLVLSDTFLKKRFRLPAIEVKPTYYNLPSDTYMAKIFFYADYTLKYLTTINPETATLKDFDPFVAYLSKKAEEKGKGKEFQMMQSGFDRYWLFPGRVELKVSQDKSAIYFGKSEVKIGSESLSSGMPSWYNEILKEYSQTLTERYEEFAQIFPSLHTMREVQKIIALARWIHVNGLKVTLPHYQKVELESLDGVTGTTVAAFYSSKTRDTFSFFVENHGGGIDYTEKSNAWIQGKYIETKDALHQLAASSALAEKAVASALAGDLEAARALAEKSAQAMVGHIDLGSLGIKIPPTVSPKLSSLPVGSQGVFTQKTLEVVGANLDEYVKLKKDLKVAEGYKDVDPEKYQQILTEAKVKEAKIKESLQKLNELLNSYRNNPLDYKRIEQELVQLNPKKPSFIDVAALKPKPEDLKPKTEKDKQIKKERLLPDERKLREELADLRHKLELAKTNLDQLTKIIMENTKEFERWREKTERAISSSEARFKEVMLDMIQENIFENIKYEFSKYPNRVKEIEKFQQLLDTKDFTDWASMDPKTWEDIAEGLVKAVNALPGIGDYTKKLTKTLYHLVNTGYDVTTIFIHWKKMKEFEKNLDLYFKAVATQKEYMAKTIKRIKEIEEELEKLAKAKENPQL
;
A
#
# COMPACT_ATOMS: atom_id res chain seq x y z
N MET A 1 -53.31 -17.65 -18.23
CA MET A 1 -52.40 -18.04 -17.11
C MET A 1 -51.32 -16.98 -16.76
N PHE A 2 -50.98 -16.03 -17.63
CA PHE A 2 -49.76 -15.20 -17.52
C PHE A 2 -49.62 -14.20 -16.34
N LYS A 3 -50.58 -14.10 -15.39
CA LYS A 3 -50.54 -13.11 -14.29
C LYS A 3 -50.05 -13.63 -12.91
N ARG A 4 -49.68 -14.90 -12.77
CA ARG A 4 -49.14 -15.44 -11.50
C ARG A 4 -47.62 -15.25 -11.31
N GLY A 5 -46.82 -15.25 -12.38
CA GLY A 5 -45.35 -15.19 -12.28
C GLY A 5 -44.80 -13.88 -11.72
N ILE A 6 -45.37 -12.75 -12.15
CA ILE A 6 -44.87 -11.39 -11.80
C ILE A 6 -44.90 -11.16 -10.28
N TRP A 7 -45.98 -11.57 -9.61
CA TRP A 7 -46.12 -11.40 -8.16
C TRP A 7 -45.19 -12.30 -7.34
N VAL A 8 -44.84 -13.49 -7.84
CA VAL A 8 -43.81 -14.34 -7.22
C VAL A 8 -42.42 -13.73 -7.38
N LEU A 9 -42.15 -13.10 -8.54
CA LEU A 9 -40.88 -12.40 -8.78
C LEU A 9 -40.70 -11.21 -7.82
N VAL A 10 -41.73 -10.37 -7.66
CA VAL A 10 -41.72 -9.23 -6.72
C VAL A 10 -41.55 -9.70 -5.27
N LEU A 11 -42.21 -10.79 -4.87
CA LEU A 11 -42.06 -11.37 -3.53
C LEU A 11 -40.63 -11.87 -3.27
N LEU A 12 -40.01 -12.55 -4.25
CA LEU A 12 -38.63 -13.02 -4.14
C LEU A 12 -37.60 -11.87 -4.10
N ILE A 13 -37.83 -10.79 -4.84
CA ILE A 13 -36.99 -9.58 -4.80
C ILE A 13 -37.09 -8.90 -3.42
N LEU A 14 -38.30 -8.74 -2.88
CA LEU A 14 -38.51 -8.21 -1.52
C LEU A 14 -37.86 -9.08 -0.43
N ILE A 15 -37.97 -10.41 -0.52
CA ILE A 15 -37.30 -11.33 0.43
C ILE A 15 -35.78 -11.18 0.37
N ASN A 16 -35.18 -11.03 -0.81
CA ASN A 16 -33.73 -10.80 -0.94
C ASN A 16 -33.31 -9.44 -0.37
N LEU A 17 -34.06 -8.37 -0.63
CA LEU A 17 -33.79 -7.04 -0.06
C LEU A 17 -33.89 -7.04 1.48
N ILE A 18 -34.86 -7.77 2.05
CA ILE A 18 -34.98 -7.95 3.51
C ILE A 18 -33.78 -8.71 4.08
N PHE A 19 -33.30 -9.77 3.41
CA PHE A 19 -32.11 -10.52 3.84
C PHE A 19 -30.82 -9.69 3.77
N VAL A 20 -30.64 -8.87 2.73
CA VAL A 20 -29.49 -7.95 2.61
C VAL A 20 -29.53 -6.87 3.69
N SER A 21 -30.72 -6.33 4.03
CA SER A 21 -30.87 -5.35 5.11
C SER A 21 -30.58 -5.95 6.51
N TRP A 22 -31.06 -7.17 6.78
CA TRP A 22 -30.84 -7.84 8.09
C TRP A 22 -29.37 -8.22 8.35
N ALA A 23 -28.56 -8.39 7.28
CA ALA A 23 -27.14 -8.69 7.40
C ALA A 23 -26.29 -7.49 7.88
N LEU A 24 -26.75 -6.25 7.65
CA LEU A 24 -26.01 -5.03 7.99
C LEU A 24 -26.49 -4.39 9.31
N ALA A 25 -27.79 -4.45 9.61
CA ALA A 25 -28.40 -3.70 10.72
C ALA A 25 -28.07 -4.19 12.16
N LYS A 26 -27.22 -5.22 12.34
CA LYS A 26 -27.08 -5.94 13.64
C LYS A 26 -25.69 -5.89 14.27
N ARG A 27 -24.90 -4.81 14.06
CA ARG A 27 -23.50 -4.77 14.55
C ARG A 27 -23.01 -3.53 15.34
N GLU A 28 -23.75 -2.42 15.42
CA GLU A 28 -23.20 -1.18 16.00
C GLU A 28 -23.79 -0.71 17.34
N VAL A 29 -24.97 -1.17 17.76
CA VAL A 29 -25.61 -0.75 19.03
C VAL A 29 -25.05 -1.48 20.27
N ARG A 30 -23.73 -1.70 20.33
CA ARG A 30 -23.04 -2.26 21.52
C ARG A 30 -21.61 -1.75 21.75
N SER A 31 -21.20 -0.69 21.03
CA SER A 31 -19.87 -0.08 21.16
C SER A 31 -19.84 1.27 21.87
N GLU A 32 -20.96 1.99 21.96
CA GLU A 32 -20.97 3.35 22.52
C GLU A 32 -20.91 3.38 24.05
N LEU A 33 -21.49 2.39 24.74
CA LEU A 33 -21.32 2.13 26.17
C LEU A 33 -19.92 1.60 26.57
N LEU A 34 -18.95 1.59 25.64
CA LEU A 34 -17.57 1.13 25.88
C LEU A 34 -16.51 2.20 25.59
N LYS A 35 -16.92 3.47 25.49
CA LYS A 35 -16.00 4.62 25.48
C LYS A 35 -16.01 5.32 26.85
N THR A 36 -14.82 5.63 27.34
CA THR A 36 -14.49 6.62 28.39
C THR A 36 -14.85 6.41 29.87
N GLU A 37 -15.53 5.35 30.34
CA GLU A 37 -15.79 5.16 31.79
C GLU A 37 -15.19 3.88 32.40
N GLY A 38 -14.60 4.00 33.60
CA GLY A 38 -14.02 2.91 34.40
C GLY A 38 -12.56 3.13 34.86
N VAL A 39 -11.97 2.14 35.56
CA VAL A 39 -10.53 2.06 35.88
C VAL A 39 -9.96 0.64 35.71
N TYR A 40 -8.73 0.54 35.23
CA TYR A 40 -8.04 -0.75 34.99
C TYR A 40 -7.25 -1.20 36.22
N VAL A 41 -7.48 -2.43 36.67
CA VAL A 41 -6.79 -3.07 37.81
C VAL A 41 -5.43 -3.61 37.36
N ILE A 42 -4.35 -2.98 37.82
CA ILE A 42 -2.96 -3.40 37.58
C ILE A 42 -2.58 -4.54 38.53
N ASN A 43 -2.94 -4.41 39.80
CA ASN A 43 -2.60 -5.39 40.84
C ASN A 43 -3.65 -5.40 41.95
N VAL A 44 -3.78 -6.53 42.65
CA VAL A 44 -4.70 -6.74 43.78
C VAL A 44 -3.89 -7.25 44.97
N VAL A 45 -3.94 -6.54 46.08
CA VAL A 45 -3.17 -6.89 47.29
C VAL A 45 -3.77 -8.14 47.93
N THR A 46 -2.96 -9.17 48.17
CA THR A 46 -3.39 -10.44 48.78
C THR A 46 -4.09 -10.21 50.13
N GLY A 47 -5.26 -10.82 50.32
CA GLY A 47 -6.06 -10.70 51.55
C GLY A 47 -6.91 -9.43 51.68
N SER A 48 -6.75 -8.46 50.77
CA SER A 48 -7.56 -7.22 50.72
C SER A 48 -9.05 -7.45 50.46
N PRO A 49 -9.93 -6.45 50.69
CA PRO A 49 -11.32 -6.54 50.28
C PRO A 49 -11.51 -6.84 48.79
N ALA A 50 -10.67 -6.31 47.90
CA ALA A 50 -10.72 -6.63 46.46
C ALA A 50 -10.35 -8.09 46.16
N ALA A 51 -9.35 -8.65 46.84
CA ALA A 51 -9.03 -10.07 46.73
C ALA A 51 -10.21 -10.94 47.20
N LYS A 52 -10.88 -10.54 48.29
CA LYS A 52 -12.11 -11.19 48.79
C LYS A 52 -13.30 -11.03 47.84
N ALA A 53 -13.36 -9.95 47.06
CA ALA A 53 -14.34 -9.73 45.99
C ALA A 53 -14.11 -10.62 44.75
N GLY A 54 -12.97 -11.33 44.66
CA GLY A 54 -12.56 -12.06 43.47
C GLY A 54 -12.13 -11.17 42.30
N LEU A 55 -11.70 -9.92 42.57
CA LEU A 55 -11.03 -9.06 41.58
C LEU A 55 -9.65 -9.62 41.24
N ASN A 56 -9.26 -9.48 39.97
CA ASN A 56 -7.97 -9.93 39.43
C ASN A 56 -7.27 -8.81 38.66
N PRO A 57 -5.94 -8.84 38.54
CA PRO A 57 -5.21 -8.05 37.55
C PRO A 57 -5.79 -8.24 36.14
N GLY A 58 -6.01 -7.15 35.41
CA GLY A 58 -6.67 -7.16 34.09
C GLY A 58 -8.17 -6.91 34.10
N ASP A 59 -8.81 -6.85 35.27
CA ASP A 59 -10.19 -6.37 35.41
C ASP A 59 -10.30 -4.87 35.13
N ILE A 60 -11.47 -4.43 34.67
CA ILE A 60 -11.84 -3.02 34.64
C ILE A 60 -13.08 -2.82 35.50
N ILE A 61 -12.94 -2.02 36.56
CA ILE A 61 -14.09 -1.61 37.38
C ILE A 61 -14.79 -0.48 36.63
N LEU A 62 -16.10 -0.58 36.40
CA LEU A 62 -16.92 0.39 35.67
C LEU A 62 -17.69 1.32 36.62
N THR A 63 -18.24 0.75 37.69
CA THR A 63 -18.97 1.52 38.72
C THR A 63 -18.69 0.98 40.12
N ILE A 64 -18.83 1.86 41.12
CA ILE A 64 -18.82 1.54 42.55
C ILE A 64 -20.11 2.11 43.16
N ASN A 65 -20.90 1.27 43.82
CA ASN A 65 -22.23 1.59 44.36
C ASN A 65 -23.11 2.36 43.34
N ASN A 66 -23.12 1.87 42.09
CA ASN A 66 -23.80 2.44 40.91
C ASN A 66 -23.30 3.82 40.43
N GLN A 67 -22.21 4.38 40.98
CA GLN A 67 -21.57 5.59 40.45
C GLN A 67 -20.37 5.26 39.55
N PRO A 68 -20.19 5.93 38.39
CA PRO A 68 -19.04 5.73 37.50
C PRO A 68 -17.70 5.96 38.19
N VAL A 69 -16.74 5.07 37.97
CA VAL A 69 -15.41 5.15 38.61
C VAL A 69 -14.33 5.68 37.67
N SER A 70 -13.46 6.53 38.23
CA SER A 70 -12.25 7.07 37.61
C SER A 70 -11.06 6.97 38.59
N VAL A 71 -9.84 7.27 38.14
CA VAL A 71 -8.64 7.18 39.00
C VAL A 71 -8.70 8.21 40.13
N GLU A 72 -9.28 9.36 39.82
CA GLU A 72 -9.42 10.53 40.66
C GLU A 72 -10.51 10.30 41.72
N ASN A 73 -11.61 9.61 41.37
CA ASN A 73 -12.76 9.44 42.27
C ASN A 73 -12.78 8.11 43.06
N ILE A 74 -12.04 7.07 42.66
CA ILE A 74 -12.19 5.71 43.25
C ILE A 74 -12.04 5.68 44.78
N LYS A 75 -11.08 6.44 45.34
CA LYS A 75 -10.89 6.50 46.81
C LYS A 75 -12.09 7.17 47.50
N THR A 76 -12.63 8.22 46.90
CA THR A 76 -13.80 8.95 47.38
C THR A 76 -15.05 8.08 47.33
N LEU A 77 -15.27 7.34 46.23
CA LEU A 77 -16.40 6.43 46.09
C LEU A 77 -16.35 5.27 47.10
N VAL A 78 -15.16 4.72 47.36
CA VAL A 78 -14.95 3.70 48.40
C VAL A 78 -15.27 4.27 49.79
N LEU A 79 -14.74 5.47 50.11
CA LEU A 79 -15.00 6.15 51.38
C LEU A 79 -16.50 6.43 51.57
N SER A 80 -17.18 7.04 50.60
CA SER A 80 -18.63 7.27 50.67
C SER A 80 -19.42 5.96 50.74
N GLY A 81 -18.96 4.91 50.07
CA GLY A 81 -19.55 3.58 50.13
C GLY A 81 -19.47 2.93 51.51
N THR A 82 -18.43 3.22 52.30
CA THR A 82 -18.32 2.78 53.71
C THR A 82 -19.09 3.64 54.71
N LEU A 83 -19.55 4.83 54.33
CA LEU A 83 -20.23 5.79 55.22
C LEU A 83 -21.74 5.89 55.00
N SER A 84 -22.24 5.52 53.81
CA SER A 84 -23.66 5.55 53.47
C SER A 84 -24.45 4.36 54.00
N GLY A 85 -24.70 4.34 55.31
CA GLY A 85 -25.69 3.46 55.97
C GLY A 85 -25.12 2.21 56.65
N ASN A 86 -26.00 1.49 57.34
CA ASN A 86 -25.65 0.43 58.32
C ASN A 86 -25.11 -0.89 57.73
N ASN A 87 -24.44 -0.87 56.57
CA ASN A 87 -23.92 -2.07 55.93
C ASN A 87 -22.70 -1.75 55.04
N PRO A 88 -21.44 -1.94 55.50
CA PRO A 88 -20.22 -1.52 54.77
C PRO A 88 -19.84 -2.35 53.53
N ASN A 89 -20.84 -2.89 52.83
CA ASN A 89 -20.68 -3.71 51.63
C ASN A 89 -20.66 -2.83 50.37
N ILE A 90 -19.50 -2.77 49.73
CA ILE A 90 -19.29 -2.07 48.46
C ILE A 90 -19.61 -3.02 47.31
N VAL A 91 -20.53 -2.61 46.42
CA VAL A 91 -20.86 -3.32 45.18
C VAL A 91 -20.11 -2.66 44.03
N MET A 92 -19.48 -3.47 43.18
CA MET A 92 -18.67 -3.01 42.05
C MET A 92 -19.11 -3.73 40.78
N SER A 93 -19.34 -2.99 39.70
CA SER A 93 -19.57 -3.59 38.37
C SER A 93 -18.25 -3.70 37.62
N VAL A 94 -17.93 -4.88 37.10
CA VAL A 94 -16.59 -5.24 36.62
C VAL A 94 -16.68 -5.87 35.24
N LEU A 95 -15.80 -5.44 34.33
CA LEU A 95 -15.61 -5.98 32.99
C LEU A 95 -14.39 -6.91 32.99
N ARG A 96 -14.59 -8.20 32.69
CA ARG A 96 -13.54 -9.21 32.49
C ARG A 96 -13.85 -9.99 31.21
N ASN A 97 -12.86 -10.18 30.34
CA ASN A 97 -12.98 -10.94 29.09
C ASN A 97 -14.21 -10.55 28.22
N GLY A 98 -14.55 -9.27 28.18
CA GLY A 98 -15.70 -8.74 27.42
C GLY A 98 -17.09 -9.01 28.02
N LYS A 99 -17.17 -9.52 29.26
CA LYS A 99 -18.43 -9.69 30.02
C LYS A 99 -18.42 -8.80 31.26
N ILE A 100 -19.58 -8.18 31.53
CA ILE A 100 -19.80 -7.41 32.77
C ILE A 100 -20.45 -8.34 33.80
N PHE A 101 -19.98 -8.26 35.04
CA PHE A 101 -20.49 -8.99 36.21
C PHE A 101 -20.34 -8.09 37.44
N ASN A 102 -21.21 -8.27 38.44
CA ASN A 102 -21.12 -7.51 39.68
C ASN A 102 -20.43 -8.35 40.75
N VAL A 103 -19.54 -7.73 41.52
CA VAL A 103 -18.92 -8.29 42.73
C VAL A 103 -19.25 -7.41 43.93
N SER A 104 -19.15 -7.95 45.14
CA SER A 104 -19.35 -7.18 46.37
C SER A 104 -18.33 -7.57 47.43
N THR A 105 -17.94 -6.63 48.28
CA THR A 105 -17.02 -6.88 49.39
C THR A 105 -17.22 -5.92 50.56
N HIS A 106 -16.98 -6.40 51.77
CA HIS A 106 -17.05 -5.61 52.98
C HIS A 106 -15.74 -4.83 53.19
N VAL A 107 -15.84 -3.51 53.37
CA VAL A 107 -14.70 -2.63 53.66
C VAL A 107 -14.95 -1.93 55.00
N HIS A 108 -13.99 -1.99 55.92
CA HIS A 108 -14.17 -1.37 57.24
C HIS A 108 -14.03 0.17 57.14
N PRO A 109 -14.93 0.96 57.75
CA PRO A 109 -14.85 2.43 57.74
C PRO A 109 -13.54 3.00 58.30
N GLU A 110 -12.88 2.28 59.21
CA GLU A 110 -11.58 2.67 59.81
C GLU A 110 -10.39 2.52 58.83
N ASN A 111 -10.54 1.73 57.76
CA ASN A 111 -9.54 1.60 56.69
C ASN A 111 -10.24 1.43 55.33
N PRO A 112 -10.79 2.53 54.77
CA PRO A 112 -11.64 2.51 53.58
C PRO A 112 -10.81 2.36 52.30
N ASN A 113 -10.21 1.17 52.12
CA ASN A 113 -9.33 0.85 51.01
C ASN A 113 -9.65 -0.54 50.46
N LEU A 114 -9.92 -0.63 49.16
CA LEU A 114 -10.15 -1.90 48.45
C LEU A 114 -8.88 -2.76 48.34
N GLY A 115 -7.68 -2.16 48.37
CA GLY A 115 -6.42 -2.86 48.13
C GLY A 115 -6.14 -3.18 46.66
N VAL A 116 -6.59 -2.30 45.74
CA VAL A 116 -6.24 -2.37 44.31
C VAL A 116 -5.23 -1.29 43.93
N VAL A 117 -4.31 -1.63 43.03
CA VAL A 117 -3.52 -0.65 42.27
C VAL A 117 -4.20 -0.47 40.92
N VAL A 118 -4.65 0.74 40.60
CA VAL A 118 -5.38 1.05 39.37
C VAL A 118 -4.69 2.13 38.53
N ARG A 119 -5.02 2.14 37.24
CA ARG A 119 -4.74 3.25 36.31
C ARG A 119 -6.01 3.60 35.54
N ALA A 120 -5.98 4.74 34.86
CA ALA A 120 -7.02 5.10 33.90
C ALA A 120 -7.11 4.01 32.82
N PRO A 121 -8.27 3.82 32.19
CA PRO A 121 -8.35 3.16 30.90
C PRO A 121 -7.71 4.09 29.86
N GLN A 122 -6.36 4.13 29.85
CA GLN A 122 -5.66 4.39 28.60
C GLN A 122 -6.26 3.46 27.55
N GLU A 123 -6.47 3.99 26.34
CA GLU A 123 -7.27 3.34 25.31
C GLU A 123 -7.09 1.83 25.34
N ILE A 124 -8.20 1.11 25.43
CA ILE A 124 -8.20 -0.30 25.05
C ILE A 124 -8.08 -0.32 23.53
N LYS A 125 -6.86 -0.03 23.06
CA LYS A 125 -6.14 -0.91 22.15
C LYS A 125 -6.28 -2.33 22.69
N ARG A 126 -7.45 -2.91 22.41
CA ARG A 126 -7.48 -4.19 21.69
C ARG A 126 -6.32 -4.10 20.71
N VAL A 127 -5.42 -5.08 20.71
CA VAL A 127 -4.46 -5.17 19.60
C VAL A 127 -5.31 -5.26 18.34
N SER A 128 -5.47 -4.14 17.67
CA SER A 128 -6.18 -4.11 16.42
C SER A 128 -5.24 -4.75 15.41
N SER A 129 -5.81 -5.33 14.36
CA SER A 129 -5.05 -5.78 13.19
C SER A 129 -4.10 -4.70 12.63
N ASP A 130 -4.34 -3.45 13.02
CA ASP A 130 -3.76 -2.24 12.46
C ASP A 130 -2.72 -1.61 13.40
N SER A 131 -2.70 -1.90 14.71
CA SER A 131 -1.76 -1.24 15.63
C SER A 131 -0.31 -1.70 15.46
N TYR A 132 -0.09 -2.93 14.98
CA TYR A 132 1.19 -3.44 14.47
C TYR A 132 0.92 -4.45 13.34
N SER A 133 0.32 -4.01 12.24
CA SER A 133 0.37 -4.82 11.01
C SER A 133 1.82 -4.92 10.53
N GLY A 134 2.24 -6.09 10.04
CA GLY A 134 3.61 -6.26 9.52
C GLY A 134 3.95 -5.23 8.45
N GLN A 135 3.00 -4.92 7.57
CA GLN A 135 3.09 -3.83 6.58
C GLN A 135 3.54 -2.50 7.19
N ARG A 136 3.00 -2.07 8.34
CA ARG A 136 3.41 -0.81 8.98
C ARG A 136 4.84 -0.85 9.54
N LEU A 137 5.34 -2.02 9.93
CA LEU A 137 6.74 -2.19 10.34
C LEU A 137 7.69 -2.23 9.15
N ILE A 138 7.28 -2.87 8.04
CA ILE A 138 7.99 -2.86 6.75
C ILE A 138 8.04 -1.43 6.19
N GLU A 139 6.93 -0.70 6.23
CA GLU A 139 6.86 0.72 5.90
C GLU A 139 7.79 1.55 6.79
N LYS A 140 7.84 1.32 8.12
CA LYS A 140 8.80 2.03 8.99
C LYS A 140 10.27 1.66 8.74
N ALA A 141 10.55 0.41 8.34
CA ALA A 141 11.90 -0.06 8.02
C ALA A 141 12.41 0.41 6.64
N ASN A 142 11.50 0.55 5.67
CA ASN A 142 11.80 0.81 4.25
C ASN A 142 11.32 2.17 3.73
N LYS A 143 10.61 2.96 4.53
CA LYS A 143 10.59 4.41 4.35
C LYS A 143 12.03 4.91 4.27
N LYS A 144 12.24 5.95 3.46
CA LYS A 144 13.45 6.76 3.60
C LYS A 144 13.55 7.18 5.06
N VAL A 145 14.74 7.14 5.63
CA VAL A 145 15.00 7.77 6.93
C VAL A 145 14.71 9.26 6.73
N GLU A 146 13.54 9.71 7.24
CA GLU A 146 13.02 11.09 7.12
C GLU A 146 13.81 12.05 8.05
N VAL A 147 15.14 11.99 7.95
CA VAL A 147 16.10 12.91 8.57
C VAL A 147 16.65 13.76 7.44
N TYR A 148 16.26 15.03 7.47
CA TYR A 148 16.39 16.03 6.40
C TYR A 148 15.52 15.77 5.15
N GLU A 149 14.34 16.40 5.13
CA GLU A 149 13.93 17.11 3.91
C GLU A 149 14.98 18.18 3.61
N VAL A 150 16.00 17.84 2.81
CA VAL A 150 16.89 18.87 2.26
C VAL A 150 16.13 19.63 1.19
N SER A 151 15.47 20.70 1.62
CA SER A 151 15.19 21.84 0.75
C SER A 151 16.47 22.23 0.01
N GLU A 152 16.37 22.40 -1.31
CA GLU A 152 17.48 22.64 -2.26
C GLU A 152 18.32 21.40 -2.63
N LYS A 153 17.92 20.73 -3.72
CA LYS A 153 18.64 19.59 -4.36
C LYS A 153 19.99 19.95 -5.01
N ASP A 154 20.37 21.23 -5.04
CA ASP A 154 21.44 21.78 -5.90
C ASP A 154 22.67 22.31 -5.13
N SER A 155 22.78 22.00 -3.83
CA SER A 155 23.88 22.43 -2.96
C SER A 155 25.03 21.40 -2.90
N LEU A 156 26.27 21.88 -2.99
CA LEU A 156 27.51 21.08 -2.93
C LEU A 156 27.77 20.54 -1.54
N PHE A 157 27.62 21.37 -0.51
CA PHE A 157 27.72 20.95 0.87
C PHE A 157 26.70 19.85 1.13
N THR A 158 25.48 19.94 0.57
CA THR A 158 24.53 18.82 0.62
C THR A 158 25.15 17.57 0.00
N LYS A 159 25.68 17.60 -1.23
CA LYS A 159 26.25 16.40 -1.86
C LYS A 159 27.47 15.82 -1.14
N VAL A 160 28.33 16.65 -0.56
CA VAL A 160 29.55 16.23 0.14
C VAL A 160 29.28 15.80 1.59
N SER A 161 28.28 16.38 2.26
CA SER A 161 27.89 16.00 3.64
C SER A 161 26.80 14.93 3.70
N SER A 162 26.02 14.72 2.63
CA SER A 162 24.96 13.71 2.55
C SER A 162 25.53 12.33 2.22
N ILE A 163 26.49 11.86 3.00
CA ILE A 163 27.09 10.55 2.77
C ILE A 163 26.04 9.47 3.07
N ASN A 164 25.81 8.56 2.11
CA ASN A 164 25.16 7.27 2.37
C ASN A 164 26.08 6.06 2.09
N VAL A 165 27.22 6.25 1.42
CA VAL A 165 28.29 5.25 1.28
C VAL A 165 29.60 5.82 1.83
N LEU A 166 30.11 5.22 2.91
CA LEU A 166 31.39 5.61 3.51
C LEU A 166 32.57 5.01 2.74
N ASP A 167 33.45 5.86 2.23
CA ASP A 167 34.64 5.45 1.46
C ASP A 167 35.93 5.53 2.29
N ALA A 168 36.07 6.55 3.15
CA ALA A 168 37.28 6.76 3.95
C ALA A 168 37.06 7.50 5.28
N VAL A 169 38.04 7.38 6.15
CA VAL A 169 38.14 8.02 7.47
C VAL A 169 39.56 8.55 7.66
N PHE A 170 39.66 9.79 8.14
CA PHE A 170 40.92 10.42 8.50
C PHE A 170 40.90 10.81 9.98
N ILE A 171 41.99 10.54 10.69
CA ILE A 171 42.17 10.83 12.12
C ILE A 171 43.46 11.64 12.29
N ASP A 172 43.38 12.90 12.75
CA ASP A 172 44.58 13.63 13.16
C ASP A 172 45.10 13.04 14.48
N LYS A 173 46.24 12.35 14.41
CA LYS A 173 46.93 11.80 15.59
C LYS A 173 47.20 12.80 16.70
N ASN A 174 47.35 14.08 16.36
CA ASN A 174 47.79 15.11 17.28
C ASN A 174 46.65 15.68 18.14
N THR A 175 45.42 15.69 17.61
CA THR A 175 44.22 16.21 18.27
C THR A 175 43.23 15.10 18.64
N GLY A 176 43.28 13.97 17.93
CA GLY A 176 42.26 12.93 17.91
C GLY A 176 41.07 13.25 17.00
N GLU A 177 41.05 14.40 16.33
CA GLU A 177 39.91 14.80 15.49
C GLU A 177 39.74 13.82 14.32
N ILE A 178 38.48 13.42 14.08
CA ILE A 178 38.11 12.44 13.05
C ILE A 178 37.14 13.04 12.05
N THR A 179 37.31 12.70 10.77
CA THR A 179 36.39 13.11 9.70
C THR A 179 36.10 11.96 8.75
N PHE A 180 34.86 11.89 8.30
CA PHE A 180 34.37 10.91 7.31
C PHE A 180 34.44 11.51 5.91
N VAL A 181 34.81 10.69 4.92
CA VAL A 181 34.72 11.01 3.49
C VAL A 181 33.99 9.88 2.79
N GLY A 182 33.10 10.23 1.86
CA GLY A 182 32.27 9.27 1.15
C GLY A 182 31.41 9.97 0.11
N HIS A 183 30.45 9.24 -0.44
CA HIS A 183 29.53 9.77 -1.46
C HIS A 183 28.06 9.47 -1.13
N TYR A 184 27.19 10.09 -1.92
CA TYR A 184 25.79 9.72 -2.02
C TYR A 184 25.58 8.88 -3.29
N ASP A 185 24.94 7.73 -3.15
CA ASP A 185 24.60 6.80 -4.23
C ASP A 185 23.08 6.62 -4.29
N ASP A 186 22.47 7.21 -5.32
CA ASP A 186 21.03 7.19 -5.62
C ASP A 186 20.43 5.78 -5.78
N ARG A 187 21.27 4.75 -6.01
CA ARG A 187 20.80 3.35 -6.13
C ARG A 187 20.26 2.81 -4.82
N TYR A 188 20.77 3.29 -3.68
CA TYR A 188 20.28 2.90 -2.37
C TYR A 188 19.19 3.89 -1.92
N LYS A 189 18.02 3.37 -1.55
CA LYS A 189 16.87 4.20 -1.16
C LYS A 189 16.97 4.80 0.25
N THR A 190 18.18 4.88 0.81
CA THR A 190 18.50 5.55 2.07
C THR A 190 18.50 7.06 1.94
N GLY A 191 18.45 7.77 3.08
CA GLY A 191 18.88 9.16 3.17
C GLY A 191 20.36 9.24 3.60
N PRO A 192 20.85 10.44 3.97
CA PRO A 192 22.14 10.59 4.65
C PRO A 192 22.18 9.74 5.93
N LEU A 193 23.33 9.13 6.23
CA LEU A 193 23.49 8.31 7.43
C LEU A 193 24.24 9.07 8.54
N PRO A 194 23.81 8.97 9.83
CA PRO A 194 24.37 9.74 10.92
C PRO A 194 25.68 9.13 11.46
N TYR A 195 26.71 9.00 10.61
CA TYR A 195 27.95 8.27 10.91
C TYR A 195 28.65 8.67 12.23
N PHE A 196 28.58 9.95 12.65
CA PHE A 196 29.13 10.38 13.96
C PHE A 196 28.36 9.80 15.16
N GLN A 197 27.02 9.67 15.07
CA GLN A 197 26.23 8.98 16.09
C GLN A 197 26.51 7.48 16.08
N ILE A 198 26.56 6.86 14.90
CA ILE A 198 26.86 5.42 14.76
C ILE A 198 28.24 5.12 15.36
N LEU A 199 29.23 6.01 15.20
CA LEU A 199 30.57 5.83 15.77
C LEU A 199 30.62 6.09 17.28
N ASP A 200 29.90 7.10 17.81
CA ASP A 200 29.75 7.29 19.26
C ASP A 200 29.18 6.05 19.94
N GLU A 201 28.17 5.44 19.32
CA GLU A 201 27.54 4.21 19.77
C GLU A 201 28.49 3.01 19.60
N ALA A 202 29.18 2.85 18.47
CA ALA A 202 30.09 1.73 18.21
C ALA A 202 31.39 1.77 19.04
N LEU A 203 31.88 2.96 19.42
CA LEU A 203 33.01 3.09 20.35
C LEU A 203 32.61 2.65 21.78
N LYS A 204 31.38 2.91 22.20
CA LYS A 204 30.84 2.45 23.50
C LYS A 204 30.46 0.97 23.47
N TYR A 205 29.95 0.51 22.33
CA TYR A 205 29.35 -0.80 22.13
C TYR A 205 29.97 -1.54 20.93
N PRO A 206 31.28 -1.87 20.97
CA PRO A 206 31.99 -2.46 19.82
C PRO A 206 31.69 -3.95 19.57
N TYR A 207 31.06 -4.64 20.52
CA TYR A 207 30.66 -6.07 20.42
C TYR A 207 29.14 -6.26 20.66
N PRO A 208 28.28 -5.60 19.87
CA PRO A 208 26.84 -5.65 20.07
C PRO A 208 26.25 -6.97 19.54
N SER A 209 25.07 -7.33 20.05
CA SER A 209 24.20 -8.30 19.42
C SER A 209 22.73 -7.96 19.68
N PHE A 210 21.86 -8.46 18.83
CA PHE A 210 20.42 -8.35 18.89
C PHE A 210 19.80 -9.72 18.66
N SER A 211 18.71 -10.01 19.37
CA SER A 211 17.83 -11.15 19.12
C SER A 211 16.39 -10.66 19.01
N LEU A 212 15.67 -11.24 18.06
CA LEU A 212 14.21 -11.21 17.95
C LEU A 212 13.71 -12.65 17.81
N ASP A 213 14.21 -13.51 18.69
CA ASP A 213 13.84 -14.93 18.77
C ASP A 213 12.49 -15.12 19.49
N PRO A 214 11.81 -16.27 19.30
CA PRO A 214 10.58 -16.63 19.99
C PRO A 214 10.63 -16.52 21.52
N THR A 215 9.57 -15.96 22.11
CA THR A 215 9.27 -16.13 23.54
C THR A 215 8.68 -17.53 23.82
N PRO A 216 8.69 -18.02 25.08
CA PRO A 216 7.96 -19.24 25.46
C PRO A 216 6.43 -19.15 25.25
N ASN A 217 5.87 -17.94 25.14
CA ASN A 217 4.49 -17.73 24.71
C ASN A 217 4.32 -18.00 23.21
N THR A 218 5.27 -17.54 22.39
CA THR A 218 5.29 -17.83 20.96
C THR A 218 5.39 -19.32 20.67
N GLU A 219 6.23 -20.09 21.38
CA GLU A 219 6.23 -21.56 21.22
C GLU A 219 4.84 -22.18 21.39
N ARG A 220 4.07 -21.71 22.37
CA ARG A 220 2.70 -22.16 22.63
C ARG A 220 1.75 -21.74 21.50
N ALA A 221 1.83 -20.49 21.06
CA ALA A 221 1.06 -19.96 19.94
C ALA A 221 1.36 -20.73 18.63
N LEU A 222 2.63 -21.02 18.34
CA LEU A 222 3.04 -21.81 17.17
C LEU A 222 2.49 -23.23 17.20
N LYS A 223 2.56 -23.89 18.36
CA LYS A 223 1.95 -25.22 18.57
C LYS A 223 0.42 -25.18 18.39
N GLU A 224 -0.24 -24.09 18.78
CA GLU A 224 -1.68 -23.88 18.53
C GLU A 224 -1.99 -23.60 17.05
N ILE A 225 -1.23 -22.72 16.39
CA ILE A 225 -1.33 -22.40 14.94
C ILE A 225 -1.19 -23.68 14.11
N LYS A 226 -0.16 -24.48 14.38
CA LYS A 226 0.04 -25.78 13.74
C LYS A 226 -1.17 -26.70 13.96
N ASN A 227 -1.67 -26.82 15.19
CA ASN A 227 -2.85 -27.60 15.51
C ASN A 227 -4.15 -27.10 14.83
N ILE A 228 -4.23 -25.83 14.43
CA ILE A 228 -5.34 -25.29 13.62
C ILE A 228 -5.22 -25.78 12.18
N PHE A 229 -4.05 -25.61 11.54
CA PHE A 229 -3.82 -26.04 10.16
C PHE A 229 -3.87 -27.57 9.99
N ASP A 230 -3.27 -28.35 10.90
CA ASP A 230 -3.33 -29.82 10.90
C ASP A 230 -4.78 -30.33 10.91
N LYS A 231 -5.66 -29.69 11.71
CA LYS A 231 -7.09 -30.01 11.79
C LYS A 231 -7.86 -29.62 10.53
N GLU A 232 -7.48 -28.52 9.89
CA GLU A 232 -8.15 -28.04 8.68
C GLU A 232 -7.75 -28.87 7.44
N ILE A 233 -6.47 -29.15 7.24
CA ILE A 233 -5.99 -30.12 6.23
C ILE A 233 -6.63 -31.49 6.46
N SER A 234 -6.69 -31.94 7.72
CA SER A 234 -7.38 -33.17 8.11
C SER A 234 -8.86 -33.22 7.72
N ARG A 235 -9.53 -32.09 7.49
CA ARG A 235 -10.91 -32.01 6.98
C ARG A 235 -10.93 -31.95 5.45
N VAL A 236 -10.12 -31.08 4.85
CA VAL A 236 -9.97 -30.91 3.40
C VAL A 236 -9.64 -32.26 2.72
N SER A 237 -8.75 -33.06 3.32
CA SER A 237 -8.37 -34.38 2.81
C SER A 237 -9.36 -35.51 3.17
N ARG A 238 -10.42 -35.24 3.95
CA ARG A 238 -11.45 -36.23 4.31
C ARG A 238 -12.80 -36.01 3.62
N ASP A 239 -13.12 -34.77 3.26
CA ASP A 239 -14.35 -34.41 2.55
C ASP A 239 -14.01 -33.56 1.31
N PRO A 240 -14.05 -34.14 0.09
CA PRO A 240 -13.79 -33.40 -1.15
C PRO A 240 -14.79 -32.26 -1.43
N SER A 241 -16.02 -32.36 -0.94
CA SER A 241 -17.05 -31.32 -1.11
C SER A 241 -16.77 -30.14 -0.18
N TYR A 242 -16.28 -30.40 1.03
CA TYR A 242 -15.74 -29.37 1.91
C TYR A 242 -14.46 -28.75 1.32
N GLY A 243 -13.50 -29.57 0.89
CA GLY A 243 -12.20 -29.10 0.37
C GLY A 243 -12.31 -28.18 -0.85
N THR A 244 -13.17 -28.52 -1.81
CA THR A 244 -13.45 -27.69 -3.00
C THR A 244 -14.09 -26.35 -2.65
N ASN A 245 -15.12 -26.34 -1.80
CA ASN A 245 -15.75 -25.11 -1.30
C ASN A 245 -14.78 -24.24 -0.49
N TRP A 246 -13.97 -24.86 0.36
CA TRP A 246 -12.98 -24.21 1.22
C TRP A 246 -11.89 -23.51 0.40
N LEU A 247 -11.35 -24.19 -0.61
CA LEU A 247 -10.37 -23.63 -1.55
C LEU A 247 -10.98 -22.52 -2.42
N SER A 248 -12.21 -22.70 -2.89
CA SER A 248 -12.96 -21.68 -3.63
C SER A 248 -13.19 -20.40 -2.81
N SER A 249 -13.45 -20.55 -1.51
CA SER A 249 -13.53 -19.44 -0.54
C SER A 249 -12.19 -18.69 -0.41
N ILE A 250 -11.04 -19.39 -0.33
CA ILE A 250 -9.72 -18.74 -0.30
C ILE A 250 -9.48 -17.92 -1.57
N PHE A 251 -9.69 -18.48 -2.76
CA PHE A 251 -9.50 -17.72 -3.99
C PHE A 251 -10.41 -16.50 -4.09
N LYS A 252 -11.68 -16.61 -3.70
CA LYS A 252 -12.62 -15.47 -3.65
C LYS A 252 -12.15 -14.39 -2.67
N GLU A 253 -11.72 -14.76 -1.47
CA GLU A 253 -11.23 -13.81 -0.46
C GLU A 253 -9.92 -13.11 -0.87
N ILE A 254 -9.06 -13.78 -1.64
CA ILE A 254 -7.87 -13.16 -2.24
C ILE A 254 -8.27 -12.19 -3.34
N LEU A 255 -9.03 -12.64 -4.35
CA LEU A 255 -9.43 -11.83 -5.52
C LEU A 255 -10.23 -10.59 -5.12
N TYR A 256 -11.22 -10.76 -4.23
CA TYR A 256 -12.14 -9.71 -3.79
C TYR A 256 -11.72 -9.05 -2.46
N SER A 257 -10.43 -9.11 -2.11
CA SER A 257 -9.90 -8.26 -1.03
C SER A 257 -9.78 -6.80 -1.47
N ASP A 258 -10.30 -5.88 -0.64
CA ASP A 258 -10.12 -4.44 -0.81
C ASP A 258 -8.66 -4.00 -0.54
N ASN A 259 -7.96 -4.75 0.32
CA ASN A 259 -6.56 -4.54 0.64
C ASN A 259 -5.63 -4.97 -0.52
N GLN A 260 -4.48 -4.33 -0.62
CA GLN A 260 -3.39 -4.78 -1.49
C GLN A 260 -2.65 -5.98 -0.86
N LEU A 261 -3.26 -7.17 -0.94
CA LEU A 261 -2.63 -8.43 -0.54
C LEU A 261 -1.54 -8.85 -1.56
N PRO A 262 -0.31 -9.23 -1.13
CA PRO A 262 0.70 -9.78 -2.03
C PRO A 262 0.21 -10.96 -2.87
N GLU A 263 -0.46 -11.92 -2.22
CA GLU A 263 -1.05 -13.11 -2.83
C GLU A 263 -2.09 -12.79 -3.92
N LYS A 264 -2.76 -11.63 -3.85
CA LYS A 264 -3.67 -11.16 -4.91
C LYS A 264 -2.90 -10.74 -6.16
N GLN A 265 -1.78 -10.03 -6.00
CA GLN A 265 -0.93 -9.63 -7.14
C GLN A 265 -0.35 -10.87 -7.84
N ILE A 266 0.12 -11.85 -7.07
CA ILE A 266 0.69 -13.11 -7.56
C ILE A 266 -0.36 -13.97 -8.26
N LEU A 267 -1.56 -14.11 -7.70
CA LEU A 267 -2.66 -14.84 -8.31
C LEU A 267 -3.06 -14.21 -9.66
N LEU A 268 -3.19 -12.89 -9.71
CA LEU A 268 -3.49 -12.16 -10.96
C LEU A 268 -2.38 -12.30 -12.00
N ALA A 269 -1.10 -12.30 -11.59
CA ALA A 269 0.03 -12.56 -12.49
C ALA A 269 0.01 -13.99 -13.04
N ARG A 270 -0.30 -15.00 -12.21
CA ARG A 270 -0.45 -16.40 -12.63
C ARG A 270 -1.61 -16.58 -13.62
N LEU A 271 -2.77 -16.00 -13.37
CA LEU A 271 -3.92 -16.03 -14.29
C LEU A 271 -3.61 -15.35 -15.63
N LYS A 272 -2.95 -14.18 -15.58
CA LYS A 272 -2.54 -13.41 -16.77
C LYS A 272 -1.59 -14.19 -17.69
N LYS A 273 -0.74 -15.08 -17.15
CA LYS A 273 0.14 -15.96 -17.95
C LYS A 273 -0.63 -16.83 -18.95
N PHE A 274 -1.87 -17.20 -18.61
CA PHE A 274 -2.76 -18.01 -19.46
C PHE A 274 -3.86 -17.16 -20.13
N SER A 275 -3.71 -15.83 -20.10
CA SER A 275 -4.71 -14.85 -20.56
C SER A 275 -6.09 -14.97 -19.89
N ILE A 276 -6.16 -15.57 -18.69
CA ILE A 276 -7.42 -15.74 -17.94
C ILE A 276 -7.74 -14.46 -17.18
N THR A 277 -8.98 -13.98 -17.25
CA THR A 277 -9.43 -12.79 -16.51
C THR A 277 -9.96 -13.12 -15.11
N PRO A 278 -10.04 -12.14 -14.19
CA PRO A 278 -10.67 -12.32 -12.88
C PRO A 278 -12.14 -12.76 -12.98
N GLU A 279 -12.86 -12.31 -14.00
CA GLU A 279 -14.28 -12.60 -14.25
C GLU A 279 -14.48 -14.05 -14.71
N GLU A 280 -13.62 -14.53 -15.62
CA GLU A 280 -13.55 -15.93 -16.06
C GLU A 280 -13.24 -16.88 -14.91
N PHE A 281 -12.23 -16.56 -14.10
CA PHE A 281 -11.88 -17.39 -12.94
C PHE A 281 -12.96 -17.32 -11.84
N ASN A 282 -13.60 -16.18 -11.61
CA ASN A 282 -14.77 -16.09 -10.72
C ASN A 282 -15.98 -16.88 -11.25
N ALA A 283 -16.23 -16.89 -12.57
CA ALA A 283 -17.29 -17.72 -13.16
C ALA A 283 -17.05 -19.21 -12.87
N TYR A 284 -15.80 -19.68 -13.02
CA TYR A 284 -15.39 -21.02 -12.58
C TYR A 284 -15.58 -21.23 -11.06
N LEU A 285 -15.12 -20.31 -10.21
CA LEU A 285 -15.25 -20.43 -8.76
C LEU A 285 -16.72 -20.35 -8.26
N ARG A 286 -17.65 -19.83 -9.07
CA ARG A 286 -19.11 -19.80 -8.81
C ARG A 286 -19.88 -20.94 -9.48
N TRP A 287 -19.25 -21.74 -10.33
CA TRP A 287 -19.90 -22.84 -11.02
C TRP A 287 -20.10 -24.05 -10.10
N ASP A 288 -21.28 -24.65 -10.18
CA ASP A 288 -21.63 -25.93 -9.55
C ASP A 288 -22.51 -26.70 -10.55
N PRO A 289 -22.02 -27.81 -11.15
CA PRO A 289 -22.77 -28.58 -12.13
C PRO A 289 -23.99 -29.29 -11.56
N LYS A 290 -24.09 -29.44 -10.23
CA LYS A 290 -25.23 -30.07 -9.54
C LYS A 290 -26.28 -29.05 -9.11
N SER A 291 -26.00 -27.75 -9.26
CA SER A 291 -26.92 -26.68 -8.92
C SER A 291 -28.19 -26.70 -9.79
N LYS A 292 -29.31 -26.30 -9.17
CA LYS A 292 -30.59 -26.02 -9.86
C LYS A 292 -30.80 -24.53 -10.17
N ASN A 293 -29.77 -23.71 -9.89
CA ASN A 293 -29.81 -22.26 -10.04
C ASN A 293 -29.39 -21.80 -11.44
N TRP A 294 -28.56 -22.60 -12.14
CA TRP A 294 -28.20 -22.36 -13.54
C TRP A 294 -29.40 -22.67 -14.44
N ARG A 295 -30.03 -21.61 -14.96
CA ARG A 295 -31.24 -21.62 -15.78
C ARG A 295 -31.11 -20.80 -17.05
N PHE A 296 -30.11 -19.91 -17.15
CA PHE A 296 -29.91 -19.00 -18.29
C PHE A 296 -31.09 -18.02 -18.51
N ASP A 297 -31.91 -17.79 -17.48
CA ASP A 297 -33.03 -16.85 -17.46
C ASP A 297 -32.62 -15.39 -17.17
N SER A 298 -31.33 -15.14 -16.87
CA SER A 298 -30.79 -13.81 -16.62
C SER A 298 -29.51 -13.53 -17.41
N LYS A 299 -29.28 -12.24 -17.69
CA LYS A 299 -28.06 -11.77 -18.35
C LYS A 299 -26.79 -12.16 -17.55
N GLU A 300 -26.81 -12.06 -16.22
CA GLU A 300 -25.66 -12.43 -15.38
C GLU A 300 -25.30 -13.92 -15.52
N GLN A 301 -26.29 -14.80 -15.65
CA GLN A 301 -26.04 -16.23 -15.87
C GLN A 301 -25.46 -16.52 -17.26
N LEU A 302 -25.91 -15.80 -18.30
CA LEU A 302 -25.33 -15.89 -19.64
C LEU A 302 -23.90 -15.34 -19.68
N GLU A 303 -23.62 -14.22 -19.00
CA GLU A 303 -22.26 -13.69 -18.87
C GLU A 303 -21.35 -14.64 -18.08
N MET A 304 -21.83 -15.23 -16.97
CA MET A 304 -21.11 -16.31 -16.27
C MET A 304 -20.90 -17.54 -17.15
N TYR A 305 -21.85 -17.88 -18.03
CA TYR A 305 -21.72 -19.00 -18.96
C TYR A 305 -20.60 -18.80 -20.00
N PHE A 306 -20.59 -17.65 -20.70
CA PHE A 306 -19.55 -17.36 -21.70
C PHE A 306 -18.16 -17.16 -21.05
N ASN A 307 -18.11 -16.62 -19.83
CA ASN A 307 -16.89 -16.57 -19.02
C ASN A 307 -16.39 -17.97 -18.63
N LEU A 308 -17.29 -18.91 -18.32
CA LEU A 308 -16.94 -20.31 -18.05
C LEU A 308 -16.42 -21.04 -19.30
N GLN A 309 -17.06 -20.86 -20.47
CA GLN A 309 -16.52 -21.37 -21.74
C GLN A 309 -15.11 -20.85 -21.99
N SER A 310 -14.91 -19.54 -21.84
CA SER A 310 -13.62 -18.86 -22.09
C SER A 310 -12.52 -19.34 -21.13
N PHE A 311 -12.87 -19.60 -19.86
CA PHE A 311 -11.98 -20.25 -18.90
C PHE A 311 -11.56 -21.66 -19.36
N PHE A 312 -12.52 -22.53 -19.70
CA PHE A 312 -12.23 -23.91 -20.12
C PHE A 312 -11.40 -23.99 -21.42
N ILE A 313 -11.65 -23.10 -22.39
CA ILE A 313 -10.83 -22.95 -23.61
C ILE A 313 -9.36 -22.68 -23.26
N LYS A 314 -9.11 -21.82 -22.26
CA LYS A 314 -7.76 -21.42 -21.84
C LYS A 314 -7.08 -22.51 -21.00
N VAL A 315 -7.81 -23.16 -20.08
CA VAL A 315 -7.32 -24.30 -19.29
C VAL A 315 -6.90 -25.47 -20.17
N PHE A 316 -7.72 -25.84 -21.17
CA PHE A 316 -7.40 -26.95 -22.07
C PHE A 316 -6.15 -26.63 -22.91
N LYS A 317 -6.04 -25.42 -23.46
CA LYS A 317 -4.84 -24.95 -24.16
C LYS A 317 -3.60 -24.92 -23.27
N ALA A 318 -3.74 -24.54 -21.99
CA ALA A 318 -2.63 -24.51 -21.03
C ALA A 318 -2.03 -25.90 -20.74
N LEU A 319 -2.84 -26.97 -20.87
CA LEU A 319 -2.43 -28.37 -20.72
C LEU A 319 -2.17 -29.07 -22.07
N GLY A 320 -2.11 -28.33 -23.18
CA GLY A 320 -1.75 -28.86 -24.50
C GLY A 320 -2.91 -29.48 -25.31
N PHE A 321 -4.15 -29.41 -24.83
CA PHE A 321 -5.33 -29.86 -25.57
C PHE A 321 -5.88 -28.76 -26.48
N GLU A 322 -6.61 -29.11 -27.54
CA GLU A 322 -7.36 -28.11 -28.31
C GLU A 322 -8.48 -27.51 -27.44
N GLY A 323 -8.52 -26.17 -27.35
CA GLY A 323 -9.52 -25.48 -26.53
C GLY A 323 -10.98 -25.74 -26.93
N LYS A 324 -11.23 -26.21 -28.16
CA LYS A 324 -12.57 -26.59 -28.64
C LYS A 324 -13.20 -27.71 -27.80
N TYR A 325 -12.40 -28.65 -27.28
CA TYR A 325 -12.92 -29.71 -26.40
C TYR A 325 -13.33 -29.16 -25.02
N GLY A 326 -12.62 -28.14 -24.52
CA GLY A 326 -13.00 -27.44 -23.29
C GLY A 326 -14.30 -26.66 -23.46
N GLN A 327 -14.47 -25.98 -24.60
CA GLN A 327 -15.73 -25.31 -24.97
C GLN A 327 -16.88 -26.32 -25.11
N ALA A 328 -16.69 -27.39 -25.88
CA ALA A 328 -17.71 -28.41 -26.14
C ALA A 328 -18.22 -29.11 -24.86
N VAL A 329 -17.37 -29.29 -23.84
CA VAL A 329 -17.80 -29.80 -22.53
C VAL A 329 -18.71 -28.80 -21.80
N VAL A 330 -18.39 -27.51 -21.83
CA VAL A 330 -19.24 -26.46 -21.22
C VAL A 330 -20.54 -26.27 -22.02
N GLU A 331 -20.52 -26.47 -23.35
CA GLU A 331 -21.71 -26.52 -24.20
C GLU A 331 -22.57 -27.75 -23.94
N TRP A 332 -21.96 -28.92 -23.68
CA TRP A 332 -22.68 -30.13 -23.29
C TRP A 332 -23.39 -29.98 -21.95
N TRP A 333 -22.71 -29.44 -20.93
CA TRP A 333 -23.35 -29.14 -19.63
C TRP A 333 -24.41 -28.04 -19.76
N GLY A 334 -24.19 -27.04 -20.62
CA GLY A 334 -25.16 -25.99 -20.94
C GLY A 334 -26.44 -26.56 -21.57
N PHE A 335 -26.30 -27.40 -22.60
CA PHE A 335 -27.38 -28.18 -23.21
C PHE A 335 -28.16 -28.99 -22.17
N GLN A 336 -27.46 -29.76 -21.32
CA GLN A 336 -28.09 -30.57 -20.28
C GLN A 336 -28.89 -29.71 -19.29
N LYS A 337 -28.35 -28.58 -18.82
CA LYS A 337 -29.03 -27.67 -17.89
C LYS A 337 -30.21 -26.93 -18.55
N PHE A 338 -30.08 -26.55 -19.82
CA PHE A 338 -31.18 -25.94 -20.56
C PHE A 338 -32.33 -26.93 -20.79
N ALA A 339 -32.01 -28.19 -21.13
CA ALA A 339 -33.00 -29.26 -21.27
C ALA A 339 -33.68 -29.62 -19.93
N GLU A 340 -32.93 -29.65 -18.80
CA GLU A 340 -33.49 -29.81 -17.45
C GLU A 340 -34.48 -28.67 -17.08
N ALA A 341 -34.26 -27.45 -17.58
CA ALA A 341 -35.07 -26.28 -17.24
C ALA A 341 -36.26 -26.03 -18.17
N TYR A 342 -36.13 -26.35 -19.48
CA TYR A 342 -37.08 -25.96 -20.53
C TYR A 342 -37.54 -27.10 -21.45
N GLY A 343 -37.10 -28.33 -21.24
CA GLY A 343 -37.43 -29.46 -22.11
C GLY A 343 -36.44 -29.67 -23.27
N MET A 344 -36.30 -30.93 -23.71
CA MET A 344 -35.37 -31.35 -24.76
C MET A 344 -35.72 -30.75 -26.12
N GLU A 345 -37.01 -30.56 -26.39
CA GLU A 345 -37.57 -29.97 -27.60
C GLU A 345 -37.08 -28.53 -27.84
N ASN A 346 -36.81 -27.78 -26.77
CA ASN A 346 -36.28 -26.40 -26.85
C ASN A 346 -34.74 -26.37 -26.90
N ALA A 347 -34.07 -27.44 -26.47
CA ALA A 347 -32.61 -27.52 -26.33
C ALA A 347 -31.85 -27.88 -27.62
N GLY A 348 -32.56 -28.23 -28.72
CA GLY A 348 -31.95 -28.74 -29.96
C GLY A 348 -30.91 -27.82 -30.63
N HIS A 349 -30.97 -26.50 -30.40
CA HIS A 349 -29.99 -25.56 -30.93
C HIS A 349 -28.63 -25.65 -30.19
N TRP A 350 -28.64 -25.76 -28.86
CA TRP A 350 -27.45 -26.04 -28.05
C TRP A 350 -26.85 -27.40 -28.43
N PHE A 351 -27.71 -28.41 -28.63
CA PHE A 351 -27.27 -29.74 -29.02
C PHE A 351 -26.50 -29.73 -30.34
N ARG A 352 -26.98 -28.99 -31.35
CA ARG A 352 -26.29 -28.81 -32.64
C ARG A 352 -24.97 -28.04 -32.48
N GLN A 353 -24.94 -27.01 -31.64
CA GLN A 353 -23.75 -26.18 -31.40
C GLN A 353 -22.55 -27.01 -30.90
N VAL A 354 -22.77 -28.01 -30.02
CA VAL A 354 -21.69 -28.90 -29.54
C VAL A 354 -20.96 -29.61 -30.69
N TYR A 355 -21.70 -30.16 -31.66
CA TYR A 355 -21.09 -30.82 -32.83
C TYR A 355 -20.44 -29.82 -33.78
N GLU A 356 -20.97 -28.59 -33.87
CA GLU A 356 -20.35 -27.50 -34.65
C GLU A 356 -18.99 -27.09 -34.05
N THR A 357 -18.91 -26.84 -32.74
CA THR A 357 -17.67 -26.56 -31.98
C THR A 357 -16.65 -27.69 -32.11
N MET A 358 -17.08 -28.95 -32.14
CA MET A 358 -16.19 -30.10 -32.29
C MET A 358 -15.74 -30.38 -33.74
N GLY A 359 -16.34 -29.74 -34.74
CA GLY A 359 -16.09 -29.99 -36.17
C GLY A 359 -16.80 -31.24 -36.72
N LEU A 360 -17.86 -31.69 -36.06
CA LEU A 360 -18.62 -32.92 -36.34
C LEU A 360 -19.98 -32.66 -37.01
N ILE A 361 -20.21 -31.43 -37.47
CA ILE A 361 -21.53 -30.99 -37.94
C ILE A 361 -22.04 -31.79 -39.15
N GLU A 362 -21.17 -32.25 -40.05
CA GLU A 362 -21.60 -33.09 -41.17
C GLU A 362 -22.17 -34.43 -40.71
N ASP A 363 -21.56 -35.08 -39.72
CA ASP A 363 -22.00 -36.38 -39.22
C ASP A 363 -23.28 -36.25 -38.37
N PHE A 364 -23.41 -35.14 -37.64
CA PHE A 364 -24.68 -34.73 -37.03
C PHE A 364 -25.80 -34.61 -38.07
N GLU A 365 -25.59 -33.87 -39.17
CA GLU A 365 -26.59 -33.65 -40.21
C GLU A 365 -26.90 -34.96 -40.99
N LYS A 366 -25.91 -35.85 -41.20
CA LYS A 366 -26.11 -37.22 -41.73
C LYS A 366 -27.05 -38.03 -40.83
N ILE A 367 -26.79 -38.09 -39.52
CA ILE A 367 -27.65 -38.84 -38.57
C ILE A 367 -29.04 -38.22 -38.47
N ARG A 368 -29.15 -36.88 -38.43
CA ARG A 368 -30.43 -36.16 -38.45
C ARG A 368 -31.26 -36.47 -39.70
N THR A 369 -30.60 -36.60 -40.86
CA THR A 369 -31.25 -36.96 -42.13
C THR A 369 -31.79 -38.40 -42.11
N LEU A 370 -31.03 -39.36 -41.57
CA LEU A 370 -31.49 -40.74 -41.41
C LEU A 370 -32.72 -40.84 -40.49
N PHE A 371 -32.72 -40.07 -39.39
CA PHE A 371 -33.86 -40.01 -38.47
C PHE A 371 -35.09 -39.36 -39.13
N ASN A 372 -34.93 -38.19 -39.75
CA ASN A 372 -36.02 -37.46 -40.41
C ASN A 372 -36.63 -38.24 -41.60
N THR A 373 -35.89 -39.16 -42.21
CA THR A 373 -36.38 -40.04 -43.28
C THR A 373 -36.89 -41.40 -42.78
N GLY A 374 -36.94 -41.62 -41.46
CA GLY A 374 -37.45 -42.85 -40.84
C GLY A 374 -36.53 -44.08 -41.01
N GLN A 375 -35.29 -43.90 -41.47
CA GLN A 375 -34.33 -45.00 -41.65
C GLN A 375 -33.72 -45.50 -40.34
N ILE A 376 -33.75 -44.67 -39.30
CA ILE A 376 -33.42 -45.02 -37.91
C ILE A 376 -34.48 -44.42 -36.98
N ASP A 377 -34.74 -45.08 -35.86
CA ASP A 377 -35.63 -44.56 -34.82
C ASP A 377 -34.92 -43.51 -33.93
N ASN A 378 -35.70 -42.92 -33.02
CA ASN A 378 -35.18 -41.93 -32.06
C ASN A 378 -34.11 -42.53 -31.13
N TRP A 379 -34.16 -43.83 -30.86
CA TRP A 379 -33.24 -44.51 -29.95
C TRP A 379 -31.85 -44.67 -30.58
N GLU A 380 -31.78 -45.23 -31.79
CA GLU A 380 -30.53 -45.40 -32.53
C GLU A 380 -29.94 -44.05 -32.99
N ALA A 381 -30.79 -43.05 -33.31
CA ALA A 381 -30.34 -41.67 -33.55
C ALA A 381 -29.65 -41.07 -32.31
N THR A 382 -30.33 -41.12 -31.15
CA THR A 382 -29.79 -40.64 -29.86
C THR A 382 -28.47 -41.34 -29.52
N ARG A 383 -28.44 -42.67 -29.66
CA ARG A 383 -27.25 -43.50 -29.42
C ARG A 383 -26.06 -43.13 -30.29
N ARG A 384 -26.26 -42.97 -31.61
CA ARG A 384 -25.18 -42.58 -32.55
C ARG A 384 -24.61 -41.22 -32.23
N LEU A 385 -25.47 -40.25 -31.90
CA LEU A 385 -25.04 -38.88 -31.57
C LEU A 385 -24.25 -38.84 -30.26
N LEU A 386 -24.74 -39.51 -29.20
CA LEU A 386 -23.99 -39.64 -27.94
C LEU A 386 -22.62 -40.30 -28.14
N PHE A 387 -22.55 -41.41 -28.90
CA PHE A 387 -21.28 -42.08 -29.18
C PHE A 387 -20.33 -41.19 -30.01
N LEU A 388 -20.86 -40.47 -31.01
CA LEU A 388 -20.09 -39.51 -31.82
C LEU A 388 -19.49 -38.39 -30.96
N PHE A 389 -20.23 -37.86 -29.99
CA PHE A 389 -19.75 -36.89 -29.01
C PHE A 389 -18.65 -37.48 -28.12
N TYR A 390 -18.94 -38.53 -27.35
CA TYR A 390 -18.02 -39.05 -26.34
C TYR A 390 -16.72 -39.60 -26.96
N VAL A 391 -16.76 -40.28 -28.11
CA VAL A 391 -15.54 -40.80 -28.76
C VAL A 391 -14.59 -39.67 -29.18
N ASN A 392 -15.12 -38.61 -29.81
CA ASN A 392 -14.29 -37.49 -30.25
C ASN A 392 -13.80 -36.64 -29.07
N LEU A 393 -14.62 -36.47 -28.02
CA LEU A 393 -14.19 -35.83 -26.79
C LEU A 393 -13.06 -36.62 -26.12
N PHE A 394 -13.19 -37.93 -25.98
CA PHE A 394 -12.19 -38.80 -25.37
C PHE A 394 -10.86 -38.80 -26.14
N LYS A 395 -10.91 -38.90 -27.49
CA LYS A 395 -9.70 -38.75 -28.32
C LYS A 395 -9.09 -37.36 -28.18
N GLY A 396 -9.92 -36.31 -28.16
CA GLY A 396 -9.50 -34.91 -27.99
C GLY A 396 -8.83 -34.58 -26.64
N ILE A 397 -9.13 -35.35 -25.59
CA ILE A 397 -8.53 -35.21 -24.24
C ILE A 397 -7.53 -36.34 -23.90
N GLY A 398 -7.01 -37.01 -24.93
CA GLY A 398 -5.90 -37.97 -24.80
C GLY A 398 -6.24 -39.24 -24.02
N VAL A 399 -7.47 -39.75 -24.16
CA VAL A 399 -7.85 -41.10 -23.70
C VAL A 399 -7.45 -42.11 -24.77
N ASP A 400 -6.89 -43.25 -24.36
CA ASP A 400 -6.46 -44.29 -25.29
C ASP A 400 -7.64 -45.05 -25.91
N GLU A 401 -7.41 -45.60 -27.11
CA GLU A 401 -8.46 -46.25 -27.90
C GLU A 401 -8.96 -47.57 -27.29
N HIS A 402 -8.18 -48.24 -26.45
CA HIS A 402 -8.63 -49.46 -25.75
C HIS A 402 -9.65 -49.11 -24.66
N THR A 403 -9.35 -48.11 -23.82
CA THR A 403 -10.27 -47.57 -22.80
C THR A 403 -11.57 -47.05 -23.43
N ILE A 404 -11.48 -46.33 -24.57
CA ILE A 404 -12.67 -45.85 -25.30
C ILE A 404 -13.54 -47.03 -25.75
N ASN A 405 -12.95 -48.05 -26.40
CA ASN A 405 -13.68 -49.21 -26.87
C ASN A 405 -14.32 -50.01 -25.72
N ASP A 406 -13.66 -50.14 -24.57
CA ASP A 406 -14.22 -50.83 -23.41
C ASP A 406 -15.30 -50.03 -22.67
N LEU A 407 -15.30 -48.70 -22.75
CA LEU A 407 -16.42 -47.87 -22.32
C LEU A 407 -17.64 -48.05 -23.25
N LEU A 408 -17.43 -48.00 -24.58
CA LEU A 408 -18.49 -48.23 -25.57
C LEU A 408 -19.09 -49.64 -25.49
N ARG A 409 -18.29 -50.65 -25.13
CA ARG A 409 -18.73 -52.04 -24.95
C ARG A 409 -19.63 -52.24 -23.71
N ARG A 410 -19.47 -51.42 -22.68
CA ARG A 410 -20.26 -51.47 -21.43
C ARG A 410 -21.50 -50.57 -21.46
N ALA A 411 -21.51 -49.52 -22.28
CA ALA A 411 -22.66 -48.63 -22.46
C ALA A 411 -23.96 -49.42 -22.71
N PRO A 412 -25.01 -49.25 -21.87
CA PRO A 412 -26.14 -50.18 -21.85
C PRO A 412 -27.02 -50.06 -23.10
N LYS A 413 -27.47 -51.21 -23.60
CA LYS A 413 -28.27 -51.32 -24.85
C LYS A 413 -29.68 -50.71 -24.76
N THR A 414 -30.14 -50.34 -23.57
CA THR A 414 -31.42 -49.67 -23.28
C THR A 414 -31.25 -48.76 -22.05
N GLY A 415 -32.12 -47.76 -21.89
CA GLY A 415 -32.10 -46.85 -20.73
C GLY A 415 -31.11 -45.69 -20.87
N LYS A 416 -30.41 -45.33 -19.78
CA LYS A 416 -29.41 -44.24 -19.78
C LYS A 416 -28.09 -44.68 -20.41
N ILE A 417 -28.05 -44.72 -21.74
CA ILE A 417 -26.92 -45.23 -22.53
C ILE A 417 -25.59 -44.50 -22.27
N ASP A 418 -25.63 -43.24 -21.86
CA ASP A 418 -24.43 -42.43 -21.62
C ASP A 418 -24.02 -42.30 -20.15
N LEU A 419 -24.68 -42.98 -19.20
CA LEU A 419 -24.39 -42.78 -17.77
C LEU A 419 -22.90 -42.98 -17.44
N GLU A 420 -22.33 -44.13 -17.82
CA GLU A 420 -20.92 -44.44 -17.59
C GLU A 420 -19.96 -43.56 -18.43
N LEU A 421 -20.37 -43.19 -19.66
CA LEU A 421 -19.61 -42.29 -20.52
C LEU A 421 -19.53 -40.87 -19.91
N SER A 422 -20.64 -40.36 -19.39
CA SER A 422 -20.75 -39.06 -18.72
C SER A 422 -19.95 -39.03 -17.42
N GLU A 423 -19.99 -40.12 -16.62
CA GLU A 423 -19.19 -40.23 -15.40
C GLU A 423 -17.69 -40.27 -15.71
N PHE A 424 -17.27 -40.99 -16.74
CA PHE A 424 -15.88 -41.02 -17.17
C PHE A 424 -15.42 -39.66 -17.73
N ALA A 425 -16.25 -39.02 -18.55
CA ALA A 425 -16.00 -37.67 -19.08
C ALA A 425 -15.82 -36.66 -17.96
N ASN A 426 -16.75 -36.60 -17.01
CA ASN A 426 -16.70 -35.69 -15.86
C ASN A 426 -15.44 -35.96 -15.03
N LYS A 427 -15.12 -37.21 -14.67
CA LYS A 427 -13.89 -37.56 -13.92
C LYS A 427 -12.61 -37.15 -14.66
N ARG A 428 -12.54 -37.34 -15.99
CA ARG A 428 -11.38 -36.93 -16.80
C ARG A 428 -11.23 -35.40 -16.86
N VAL A 429 -12.35 -34.68 -16.97
CA VAL A 429 -12.38 -33.21 -16.98
C VAL A 429 -12.08 -32.61 -15.60
N GLU A 430 -12.58 -33.21 -14.51
CA GLU A 430 -12.22 -32.89 -13.12
C GLU A 430 -10.71 -33.04 -12.90
N LYS A 431 -10.09 -34.10 -13.46
CA LYS A 431 -8.62 -34.27 -13.42
C LYS A 431 -7.88 -33.17 -14.17
N ILE A 432 -8.32 -32.80 -15.39
CA ILE A 432 -7.73 -31.71 -16.19
C ILE A 432 -7.84 -30.35 -15.46
N GLN A 433 -8.97 -30.06 -14.82
CA GLN A 433 -9.10 -28.88 -13.95
C GLN A 433 -8.11 -28.94 -12.78
N SER A 434 -8.03 -30.09 -12.11
CA SER A 434 -7.18 -30.27 -10.92
C SER A 434 -5.70 -30.13 -11.25
N GLU A 435 -5.24 -30.73 -12.36
CA GLU A 435 -3.89 -30.58 -12.91
C GLU A 435 -3.57 -29.10 -13.15
N PHE A 436 -4.44 -28.36 -13.83
CA PHE A 436 -4.25 -26.92 -14.07
C PHE A 436 -4.22 -26.08 -12.78
N LEU A 437 -5.17 -26.31 -11.87
CA LEU A 437 -5.24 -25.58 -10.60
C LEU A 437 -3.99 -25.84 -9.75
N ILE A 438 -3.57 -27.10 -9.63
CA ILE A 438 -2.42 -27.50 -8.82
C ILE A 438 -1.14 -26.92 -9.42
N ASP A 439 -0.79 -27.28 -10.65
CA ASP A 439 0.55 -27.01 -11.20
C ASP A 439 0.78 -25.52 -11.52
N PHE A 440 -0.27 -24.74 -11.81
CA PHE A 440 -0.13 -23.36 -12.28
C PHE A 440 -0.70 -22.28 -11.37
N LEU A 441 -1.68 -22.57 -10.50
CA LEU A 441 -2.29 -21.57 -9.61
C LEU A 441 -1.95 -21.78 -8.14
N ILE A 442 -2.07 -23.02 -7.62
CA ILE A 442 -1.97 -23.34 -6.19
C ILE A 442 -0.53 -23.60 -5.75
N ASN A 443 0.25 -24.39 -6.51
CA ASN A 443 1.56 -24.82 -6.04
C ASN A 443 2.50 -23.64 -5.79
N ASN A 444 3.18 -23.64 -4.65
CA ASN A 444 3.99 -22.51 -4.15
C ASN A 444 3.24 -21.16 -4.14
N LEU A 445 1.92 -21.16 -3.90
CA LEU A 445 1.17 -19.96 -3.49
C LEU A 445 1.36 -19.79 -1.98
N VAL A 446 1.84 -18.64 -1.54
CA VAL A 446 2.06 -18.35 -0.11
C VAL A 446 1.04 -17.32 0.37
N LEU A 447 0.40 -17.61 1.51
CA LEU A 447 -0.58 -16.76 2.17
C LEU A 447 0.09 -15.84 3.20
N SER A 448 -0.29 -14.57 3.20
CA SER A 448 0.27 -13.57 4.13
C SER A 448 -0.27 -13.72 5.56
N ASP A 449 0.53 -13.28 6.54
CA ASP A 449 0.15 -13.17 7.94
C ASP A 449 -1.18 -12.43 8.16
N THR A 450 -1.42 -11.38 7.37
CA THR A 450 -2.65 -10.58 7.41
C THR A 450 -3.87 -11.38 6.96
N PHE A 451 -3.73 -12.17 5.88
CA PHE A 451 -4.79 -13.08 5.43
C PHE A 451 -5.05 -14.21 6.44
N LEU A 452 -3.99 -14.83 6.96
CA LEU A 452 -4.10 -15.98 7.87
C LEU A 452 -4.70 -15.59 9.23
N LYS A 453 -4.28 -14.47 9.82
CA LYS A 453 -4.89 -13.94 11.06
C LYS A 453 -6.37 -13.57 10.83
N LYS A 454 -6.73 -12.98 9.69
CA LYS A 454 -8.13 -12.66 9.32
C LYS A 454 -9.00 -13.90 9.16
N ARG A 455 -8.52 -14.94 8.45
CA ARG A 455 -9.27 -16.15 8.12
C ARG A 455 -9.37 -17.13 9.29
N PHE A 456 -8.23 -17.51 9.88
CA PHE A 456 -8.14 -18.61 10.85
C PHE A 456 -8.15 -18.15 12.31
N ARG A 457 -8.15 -16.83 12.58
CA ARG A 457 -8.09 -16.24 13.93
C ARG A 457 -6.92 -16.75 14.76
N LEU A 458 -5.75 -16.85 14.11
CA LEU A 458 -4.53 -17.36 14.73
C LEU A 458 -4.15 -16.55 16.00
N PRO A 459 -3.63 -17.21 17.06
CA PRO A 459 -3.09 -16.51 18.22
C PRO A 459 -1.93 -15.59 17.82
N ALA A 460 -1.73 -14.51 18.58
CA ALA A 460 -0.64 -13.58 18.35
C ALA A 460 0.72 -14.21 18.68
N ILE A 461 1.67 -14.07 17.76
CA ILE A 461 3.09 -14.37 18.00
C ILE A 461 3.72 -13.15 18.67
N GLU A 462 4.32 -13.36 19.85
CA GLU A 462 5.04 -12.36 20.64
C GLU A 462 6.56 -12.59 20.47
N VAL A 463 7.23 -11.72 19.70
CA VAL A 463 8.71 -11.69 19.62
C VAL A 463 9.22 -10.46 20.35
N LYS A 464 10.14 -10.67 21.30
CA LYS A 464 10.64 -9.60 22.16
C LYS A 464 12.04 -9.17 21.71
N PRO A 465 12.22 -7.92 21.23
CA PRO A 465 13.54 -7.41 20.88
C PRO A 465 14.43 -7.43 22.13
N THR A 466 15.56 -8.12 22.04
CA THR A 466 16.51 -8.30 23.12
C THR A 466 17.89 -7.86 22.65
N TYR A 467 18.43 -6.82 23.27
CA TYR A 467 19.70 -6.21 22.89
C TYR A 467 20.79 -6.62 23.89
N TYR A 468 21.95 -7.02 23.38
CA TYR A 468 23.10 -7.48 24.16
C TYR A 468 24.29 -6.56 23.90
N ASN A 469 24.92 -6.07 24.97
CA ASN A 469 25.98 -5.05 24.93
C ASN A 469 25.58 -3.77 24.16
N LEU A 470 24.28 -3.47 24.03
CA LEU A 470 23.76 -2.36 23.23
C LEU A 470 22.45 -1.84 23.86
N PRO A 471 22.33 -0.54 24.22
CA PRO A 471 21.08 0.02 24.71
C PRO A 471 20.01 0.15 23.62
N SER A 472 18.74 -0.08 23.96
CA SER A 472 17.60 -0.11 23.03
C SER A 472 17.24 1.26 22.44
N ASP A 473 17.74 2.35 23.01
CA ASP A 473 17.57 3.74 22.61
C ASP A 473 18.70 4.26 21.69
N THR A 474 19.53 3.35 21.15
CA THR A 474 20.59 3.68 20.18
C THR A 474 20.12 3.58 18.72
N TYR A 475 20.77 4.33 17.83
CA TYR A 475 20.53 4.21 16.39
C TYR A 475 20.93 2.82 15.89
N MET A 476 22.05 2.27 16.37
CA MET A 476 22.46 0.88 16.05
C MET A 476 21.39 -0.14 16.49
N ALA A 477 20.74 0.01 17.66
CA ALA A 477 19.67 -0.90 18.07
C ALA A 477 18.48 -0.85 17.10
N LYS A 478 18.06 0.35 16.68
CA LYS A 478 16.97 0.54 15.71
C LYS A 478 17.28 -0.08 14.35
N ILE A 479 18.52 0.06 13.86
CA ILE A 479 18.96 -0.58 12.61
C ILE A 479 19.08 -2.10 12.76
N PHE A 480 19.56 -2.60 13.90
CA PHE A 480 19.64 -4.05 14.15
C PHE A 480 18.26 -4.70 14.15
N PHE A 481 17.28 -4.05 14.78
CA PHE A 481 15.88 -4.47 14.74
C PHE A 481 15.33 -4.48 13.30
N TYR A 482 15.46 -3.38 12.54
CA TYR A 482 14.88 -3.32 11.19
C TYR A 482 15.58 -4.22 10.18
N ALA A 483 16.89 -4.43 10.27
CA ALA A 483 17.62 -5.28 9.34
C ALA A 483 17.30 -6.78 9.55
N ASP A 484 17.18 -7.24 10.80
CA ASP A 484 16.65 -8.58 11.11
C ASP A 484 15.18 -8.73 10.65
N TYR A 485 14.32 -7.76 10.96
CA TYR A 485 12.92 -7.80 10.52
C TYR A 485 12.81 -7.82 8.97
N THR A 486 13.68 -7.09 8.28
CA THR A 486 13.74 -7.07 6.81
C THR A 486 14.25 -8.41 6.25
N LEU A 487 15.26 -9.02 6.88
CA LEU A 487 15.71 -10.37 6.49
C LEU A 487 14.58 -11.40 6.63
N LYS A 488 13.81 -11.33 7.71
CA LYS A 488 12.63 -12.19 7.94
C LYS A 488 11.48 -11.90 6.97
N TYR A 489 11.39 -10.67 6.45
CA TYR A 489 10.45 -10.35 5.38
C TYR A 489 10.92 -10.91 4.03
N LEU A 490 12.22 -10.79 3.74
CA LEU A 490 12.89 -11.24 2.52
C LEU A 490 12.79 -12.75 2.30
N THR A 491 12.85 -13.56 3.37
CA THR A 491 12.66 -15.02 3.29
C THR A 491 11.21 -15.42 2.96
N THR A 492 10.25 -14.55 3.27
CA THR A 492 8.81 -14.75 3.01
C THR A 492 8.35 -14.05 1.73
N ILE A 493 7.10 -14.30 1.31
CA ILE A 493 6.56 -13.72 0.08
C ILE A 493 6.27 -12.22 0.22
N ASN A 494 6.83 -11.41 -0.67
CA ASN A 494 6.66 -9.95 -0.67
C ASN A 494 6.63 -9.37 -2.11
N PRO A 495 5.88 -8.29 -2.37
CA PRO A 495 5.75 -7.72 -3.70
C PRO A 495 7.05 -7.05 -4.20
N GLU A 496 7.92 -6.61 -3.29
CA GLU A 496 9.22 -6.03 -3.62
C GLU A 496 10.17 -7.06 -4.26
N THR A 497 10.25 -8.29 -3.72
CA THR A 497 11.03 -9.38 -4.34
C THR A 497 10.30 -10.11 -5.46
N ALA A 498 8.96 -9.99 -5.58
CA ALA A 498 8.18 -10.69 -6.61
C ALA A 498 8.54 -10.34 -8.07
N THR A 499 9.37 -9.32 -8.28
CA THR A 499 9.93 -8.94 -9.59
C THR A 499 11.38 -9.38 -9.81
N LEU A 500 12.05 -9.94 -8.79
CA LEU A 500 13.43 -10.40 -8.89
C LEU A 500 13.53 -11.67 -9.74
N LYS A 501 14.48 -11.66 -10.68
CA LYS A 501 14.74 -12.81 -11.53
C LYS A 501 15.37 -13.93 -10.71
N ASP A 502 14.90 -15.16 -10.95
CA ASP A 502 15.40 -16.40 -10.36
C ASP A 502 15.51 -16.36 -8.82
N PHE A 503 14.53 -15.71 -8.16
CA PHE A 503 14.40 -15.66 -6.71
C PHE A 503 13.08 -16.31 -6.26
N ASP A 504 13.16 -17.24 -5.32
CA ASP A 504 12.03 -17.96 -4.74
C ASP A 504 12.07 -17.74 -3.20
N PRO A 505 10.96 -17.36 -2.52
CA PRO A 505 10.88 -17.36 -1.04
C PRO A 505 11.18 -18.75 -0.46
N PHE A 506 11.56 -18.85 0.83
CA PHE A 506 12.21 -20.07 1.33
C PHE A 506 11.36 -21.33 1.15
N VAL A 507 10.07 -21.35 1.49
CA VAL A 507 9.23 -22.55 1.23
C VAL A 507 9.19 -22.95 -0.25
N ALA A 508 9.18 -21.99 -1.18
CA ALA A 508 9.13 -22.27 -2.61
C ALA A 508 10.49 -22.80 -3.11
N TYR A 509 11.59 -22.23 -2.63
CA TYR A 509 12.95 -22.73 -2.86
C TYR A 509 13.13 -24.15 -2.29
N LEU A 510 12.68 -24.38 -1.06
CA LEU A 510 12.71 -25.66 -0.36
C LEU A 510 11.86 -26.72 -1.06
N SER A 511 10.64 -26.40 -1.48
CA SER A 511 9.76 -27.26 -2.28
C SER A 511 10.46 -27.76 -3.54
N LYS A 512 11.02 -26.82 -4.32
CA LYS A 512 11.74 -27.06 -5.57
C LYS A 512 12.98 -27.92 -5.35
N LYS A 513 13.80 -27.56 -4.36
CA LYS A 513 15.01 -28.31 -3.98
C LYS A 513 14.71 -29.69 -3.39
N ALA A 514 13.60 -29.86 -2.69
CA ALA A 514 13.15 -31.16 -2.21
C ALA A 514 12.79 -32.07 -3.38
N GLU A 515 12.06 -31.62 -4.40
CA GLU A 515 11.81 -32.43 -5.59
C GLU A 515 13.09 -32.67 -6.42
N GLU A 516 13.97 -31.67 -6.59
CA GLU A 516 15.29 -31.85 -7.23
C GLU A 516 16.14 -32.93 -6.53
N LYS A 517 16.11 -33.01 -5.19
CA LYS A 517 16.80 -34.05 -4.39
C LYS A 517 15.97 -35.35 -4.24
N GLY A 518 14.82 -35.51 -4.91
CA GLY A 518 13.96 -36.70 -4.82
C GLY A 518 13.21 -36.89 -3.49
N LYS A 519 13.11 -35.82 -2.70
CA LYS A 519 12.58 -35.76 -1.32
C LYS A 519 11.15 -35.22 -1.21
N GLY A 520 10.45 -34.93 -2.30
CA GLY A 520 9.09 -34.36 -2.29
C GLY A 520 8.07 -35.12 -1.39
N LYS A 521 8.12 -36.46 -1.37
CA LYS A 521 7.31 -37.30 -0.46
C LYS A 521 7.65 -37.10 1.01
N GLU A 522 8.92 -36.94 1.33
CA GLU A 522 9.40 -36.73 2.70
C GLU A 522 8.99 -35.32 3.15
N PHE A 523 9.17 -34.32 2.29
CA PHE A 523 8.73 -32.94 2.51
C PHE A 523 7.21 -32.84 2.78
N GLN A 524 6.35 -33.53 2.02
CA GLN A 524 4.90 -33.58 2.28
C GLN A 524 4.54 -34.19 3.65
N MET A 525 5.37 -35.09 4.19
CA MET A 525 5.16 -35.74 5.49
C MET A 525 5.79 -34.99 6.66
N MET A 526 6.70 -34.05 6.42
CA MET A 526 7.34 -33.29 7.48
C MET A 526 6.34 -32.34 8.15
N GLN A 527 6.52 -32.19 9.46
CA GLN A 527 5.86 -31.13 10.21
C GLN A 527 6.57 -29.80 9.92
N SER A 528 5.85 -28.68 9.98
CA SER A 528 6.39 -27.36 9.63
C SER A 528 7.66 -27.01 10.42
N GLY A 529 8.63 -26.42 9.74
CA GLY A 529 9.92 -26.02 10.30
C GLY A 529 9.88 -24.62 10.90
N PHE A 530 10.62 -24.44 12.00
CA PHE A 530 10.97 -23.11 12.49
C PHE A 530 12.44 -22.89 12.20
N ASP A 531 12.72 -22.05 11.20
CA ASP A 531 14.07 -21.67 10.82
C ASP A 531 14.43 -20.32 11.45
N ARG A 532 15.66 -20.21 11.91
CA ARG A 532 16.26 -18.98 12.39
C ARG A 532 17.19 -18.44 11.33
N TYR A 533 17.10 -17.15 11.02
CA TYR A 533 18.03 -16.45 10.13
C TYR A 533 18.67 -15.29 10.88
N TRP A 534 19.98 -15.07 10.73
CA TRP A 534 20.67 -13.98 11.42
C TRP A 534 21.72 -13.31 10.56
N LEU A 535 21.98 -12.03 10.83
CA LEU A 535 23.03 -11.24 10.19
C LEU A 535 24.31 -11.29 11.04
N PHE A 536 25.45 -11.56 10.42
CA PHE A 536 26.75 -11.61 11.09
C PHE A 536 27.85 -11.04 10.18
N PRO A 537 29.00 -10.61 10.72
CA PRO A 537 30.02 -9.94 9.92
C PRO A 537 30.53 -10.81 8.77
N GLY A 538 30.48 -10.25 7.57
CA GLY A 538 31.28 -10.71 6.44
C GLY A 538 32.58 -9.93 6.33
N ARG A 539 33.28 -10.10 5.20
CA ARG A 539 34.58 -9.48 4.98
C ARG A 539 34.46 -7.96 4.86
N VAL A 540 35.17 -7.23 5.71
CA VAL A 540 35.40 -5.78 5.54
C VAL A 540 36.87 -5.55 5.23
N GLU A 541 37.18 -5.14 4.01
CA GLU A 541 38.52 -4.69 3.64
C GLU A 541 38.78 -3.26 4.14
N LEU A 542 39.89 -3.07 4.86
CA LEU A 542 40.41 -1.75 5.21
C LEU A 542 41.78 -1.58 4.55
N LYS A 543 41.93 -0.60 3.66
CA LYS A 543 43.25 -0.12 3.20
C LYS A 543 43.70 0.97 4.17
N VAL A 544 44.88 0.86 4.75
CA VAL A 544 45.29 1.75 5.87
C VAL A 544 46.69 2.31 5.63
N SER A 545 46.91 3.60 5.91
CA SER A 545 48.24 4.20 5.84
C SER A 545 49.22 3.52 6.81
N GLN A 546 50.53 3.54 6.52
CA GLN A 546 51.57 2.95 7.40
C GLN A 546 51.49 3.49 8.83
N ASP A 547 51.13 4.76 8.98
CA ASP A 547 50.98 5.42 10.26
C ASP A 547 49.60 5.21 10.91
N LYS A 548 48.67 4.48 10.27
CA LYS A 548 47.34 4.09 10.78
C LYS A 548 46.30 5.21 10.91
N SER A 549 46.58 6.39 10.36
CA SER A 549 45.76 7.60 10.53
C SER A 549 44.77 7.87 9.37
N ALA A 550 44.95 7.22 8.22
CA ALA A 550 43.99 7.22 7.11
C ALA A 550 43.53 5.77 6.84
N ILE A 551 42.22 5.58 6.73
CA ILE A 551 41.55 4.27 6.60
C ILE A 551 40.54 4.38 5.46
N TYR A 552 40.71 3.59 4.41
CA TYR A 552 39.82 3.54 3.24
C TYR A 552 39.11 2.18 3.20
N PHE A 553 37.81 2.18 2.95
CA PHE A 553 37.00 0.97 2.88
C PHE A 553 37.08 0.35 1.48
N GLY A 554 37.36 -0.95 1.43
CA GLY A 554 37.19 -1.77 0.22
C GLY A 554 35.82 -2.46 0.23
N LYS A 555 35.78 -3.73 -0.19
CA LYS A 555 34.53 -4.50 -0.12
C LYS A 555 34.07 -4.67 1.34
N SER A 556 32.78 -4.48 1.59
CA SER A 556 32.10 -4.74 2.87
C SER A 556 30.96 -5.73 2.62
N GLU A 557 31.14 -6.98 3.00
CA GLU A 557 30.14 -8.05 2.84
C GLU A 557 29.41 -8.24 4.17
N VAL A 558 28.08 -8.37 4.18
CA VAL A 558 27.32 -8.85 5.35
C VAL A 558 26.92 -10.30 5.07
N LYS A 559 27.04 -11.19 6.06
CA LYS A 559 26.67 -12.60 5.91
C LYS A 559 25.33 -12.91 6.57
N ILE A 560 24.61 -13.85 5.96
CA ILE A 560 23.35 -14.39 6.48
C ILE A 560 23.60 -15.84 6.92
N GLY A 561 23.31 -16.12 8.18
CA GLY A 561 23.33 -17.47 8.75
C GLY A 561 21.93 -18.07 8.81
N SER A 562 21.85 -19.40 8.97
CA SER A 562 20.58 -20.12 9.07
C SER A 562 20.71 -21.41 9.88
N GLU A 563 19.75 -21.71 10.76
CA GLU A 563 19.67 -22.96 11.52
C GLU A 563 18.20 -23.39 11.74
N SER A 564 17.95 -24.70 11.78
CA SER A 564 16.64 -25.25 12.15
C SER A 564 16.49 -25.24 13.68
N LEU A 565 15.50 -24.53 14.20
CA LEU A 565 15.06 -24.59 15.59
C LEU A 565 14.21 -25.84 15.88
N SER A 566 13.63 -26.45 14.85
CA SER A 566 12.89 -27.72 14.97
C SER A 566 13.87 -28.89 15.17
N SER A 567 13.69 -29.65 16.25
CA SER A 567 14.47 -30.87 16.51
C SER A 567 14.08 -32.01 15.56
N GLY A 568 15.08 -32.77 15.11
CA GLY A 568 14.88 -33.93 14.24
C GLY A 568 14.71 -33.64 12.74
N MET A 569 15.00 -32.41 12.27
CA MET A 569 14.97 -32.11 10.83
C MET A 569 16.02 -32.91 10.05
N PRO A 570 15.70 -33.46 8.86
CA PRO A 570 16.63 -34.23 8.04
C PRO A 570 17.89 -33.47 7.60
N SER A 571 18.97 -34.18 7.29
CA SER A 571 20.21 -33.55 6.78
C SER A 571 19.96 -32.73 5.52
N TRP A 572 19.19 -33.28 4.57
CA TRP A 572 18.89 -32.64 3.28
C TRP A 572 18.10 -31.33 3.43
N TYR A 573 17.30 -31.18 4.49
CA TYR A 573 16.62 -29.93 4.81
C TYR A 573 17.62 -28.87 5.27
N ASN A 574 18.52 -29.24 6.20
CA ASN A 574 19.56 -28.37 6.72
C ASN A 574 20.61 -27.98 5.64
N GLU A 575 20.87 -28.88 4.68
CA GLU A 575 21.64 -28.56 3.46
C GLU A 575 20.94 -27.46 2.64
N ILE A 576 19.66 -27.63 2.30
CA ILE A 576 18.90 -26.65 1.48
C ILE A 576 18.76 -25.31 2.20
N LEU A 577 18.54 -25.32 3.52
CA LEU A 577 18.50 -24.12 4.35
C LEU A 577 19.82 -23.34 4.29
N LYS A 578 20.95 -24.05 4.26
CA LYS A 578 22.30 -23.48 4.11
C LYS A 578 22.62 -23.04 2.67
N GLU A 579 22.18 -23.79 1.66
CA GLU A 579 22.23 -23.38 0.25
C GLU A 579 21.46 -22.06 0.05
N TYR A 580 20.32 -21.91 0.72
CA TYR A 580 19.50 -20.70 0.67
C TYR A 580 20.14 -19.50 1.38
N SER A 581 20.64 -19.63 2.61
CA SER A 581 21.31 -18.52 3.31
C SER A 581 22.63 -18.09 2.65
N GLN A 582 23.34 -19.01 1.99
CA GLN A 582 24.42 -18.65 1.07
C GLN A 582 23.90 -17.85 -0.14
N THR A 583 22.82 -18.29 -0.79
CA THR A 583 22.18 -17.55 -1.90
C THR A 583 21.77 -16.13 -1.48
N LEU A 584 21.23 -15.96 -0.27
CA LEU A 584 20.88 -14.66 0.28
C LEU A 584 22.11 -13.77 0.55
N THR A 585 23.21 -14.37 1.02
CA THR A 585 24.49 -13.68 1.23
C THR A 585 25.10 -13.22 -0.09
N GLU A 586 25.06 -14.05 -1.14
CA GLU A 586 25.60 -13.72 -2.46
C GLU A 586 24.80 -12.60 -3.16
N ARG A 587 23.48 -12.53 -2.93
CA ARG A 587 22.59 -11.49 -3.48
C ARG A 587 22.37 -10.28 -2.56
N TYR A 588 23.12 -10.14 -1.46
CA TYR A 588 22.89 -9.11 -0.44
C TYR A 588 22.80 -7.68 -1.00
N GLU A 589 23.63 -7.32 -1.98
CA GLU A 589 23.65 -5.99 -2.59
C GLU A 589 22.44 -5.68 -3.49
N GLU A 590 21.79 -6.70 -4.05
CA GLU A 590 20.52 -6.54 -4.77
C GLU A 590 19.40 -6.18 -3.78
N PHE A 591 19.38 -6.85 -2.62
CA PHE A 591 18.43 -6.55 -1.55
C PHE A 591 18.72 -5.19 -0.88
N ALA A 592 19.98 -4.79 -0.72
CA ALA A 592 20.35 -3.49 -0.14
C ALA A 592 19.88 -2.28 -0.98
N GLN A 593 19.82 -2.41 -2.32
CA GLN A 593 19.25 -1.39 -3.21
C GLN A 593 17.72 -1.30 -3.11
N ILE A 594 17.05 -2.41 -2.76
CA ILE A 594 15.60 -2.46 -2.56
C ILE A 594 15.21 -1.96 -1.17
N PHE A 595 15.93 -2.38 -0.14
CA PHE A 595 15.59 -2.24 1.28
C PHE A 595 16.62 -1.36 2.05
N PRO A 596 16.26 -0.11 2.41
CA PRO A 596 17.14 0.84 3.12
C PRO A 596 17.79 0.31 4.41
N SER A 597 17.10 -0.58 5.13
CA SER A 597 17.57 -1.20 6.36
C SER A 597 18.85 -2.04 6.17
N LEU A 598 18.92 -2.82 5.07
CA LEU A 598 20.05 -3.70 4.76
C LEU A 598 21.28 -2.91 4.30
N HIS A 599 21.09 -1.89 3.46
CA HIS A 599 22.17 -0.93 3.14
C HIS A 599 22.72 -0.28 4.41
N THR A 600 21.83 0.23 5.28
CA THR A 600 22.26 0.90 6.51
C THR A 600 23.00 -0.06 7.43
N MET A 601 22.61 -1.34 7.47
CA MET A 601 23.31 -2.37 8.23
C MET A 601 24.74 -2.64 7.72
N ARG A 602 24.98 -2.63 6.40
CA ARG A 602 26.34 -2.73 5.81
C ARG A 602 27.21 -1.52 6.17
N GLU A 603 26.63 -0.33 6.25
CA GLU A 603 27.35 0.88 6.66
C GLU A 603 27.61 0.93 8.18
N VAL A 604 26.68 0.42 9.00
CA VAL A 604 26.92 0.18 10.44
C VAL A 604 28.04 -0.85 10.64
N GLN A 605 28.09 -1.91 9.84
CA GLN A 605 29.21 -2.89 9.85
C GLN A 605 30.57 -2.22 9.61
N LYS A 606 30.68 -1.29 8.64
CA LYS A 606 31.92 -0.51 8.41
C LYS A 606 32.32 0.29 9.67
N ILE A 607 31.36 0.92 10.36
CA ILE A 607 31.63 1.70 11.56
C ILE A 607 31.97 0.83 12.78
N ILE A 608 31.37 -0.35 12.93
CA ILE A 608 31.79 -1.33 13.95
C ILE A 608 33.24 -1.79 13.69
N ALA A 609 33.60 -2.05 12.42
CA ALA A 609 34.98 -2.39 12.05
C ALA A 609 35.96 -1.25 12.38
N LEU A 610 35.57 0.01 12.10
CA LEU A 610 36.34 1.21 12.41
C LEU A 610 36.55 1.39 13.92
N ALA A 611 35.49 1.30 14.73
CA ALA A 611 35.57 1.45 16.19
C ALA A 611 36.54 0.42 16.81
N ARG A 612 36.51 -0.82 16.32
CA ARG A 612 37.46 -1.85 16.73
C ARG A 612 38.87 -1.58 16.23
N TRP A 613 39.05 -1.11 15.01
CA TRP A 613 40.36 -0.74 14.48
C TRP A 613 41.00 0.39 15.31
N ILE A 614 40.22 1.39 15.70
CA ILE A 614 40.61 2.48 16.61
C ILE A 614 41.09 1.90 17.95
N HIS A 615 40.29 1.04 18.59
CA HIS A 615 40.63 0.42 19.87
C HIS A 615 41.88 -0.48 19.80
N VAL A 616 41.96 -1.39 18.82
CA VAL A 616 43.08 -2.34 18.66
C VAL A 616 44.40 -1.62 18.38
N ASN A 617 44.36 -0.45 17.73
CA ASN A 617 45.54 0.34 17.41
C ASN A 617 45.82 1.48 18.40
N GLY A 618 45.05 1.60 19.49
CA GLY A 618 45.25 2.63 20.52
C GLY A 618 45.08 4.07 20.03
N LEU A 619 44.30 4.28 18.97
CA LEU A 619 44.10 5.60 18.38
C LEU A 619 43.19 6.45 19.29
N LYS A 620 43.62 7.65 19.63
CA LYS A 620 42.76 8.65 20.29
C LYS A 620 41.81 9.22 19.25
N VAL A 621 40.51 9.28 19.58
CA VAL A 621 39.48 9.84 18.72
C VAL A 621 38.62 10.83 19.51
N THR A 622 38.30 11.97 18.91
CA THR A 622 37.44 13.03 19.41
C THR A 622 36.43 13.37 18.33
N LEU A 623 35.15 13.19 18.66
CA LEU A 623 34.05 13.45 17.73
C LEU A 623 33.72 14.95 17.71
N PRO A 624 33.42 15.55 16.54
CA PRO A 624 32.84 16.88 16.48
C PRO A 624 31.43 16.89 17.10
N HIS A 625 30.88 18.09 17.36
CA HIS A 625 29.49 18.20 17.77
C HIS A 625 28.55 17.77 16.62
N TYR A 626 27.67 16.82 16.90
CA TYR A 626 26.66 16.32 15.96
C TYR A 626 25.28 16.31 16.63
N GLN A 627 24.23 16.55 15.85
CA GLN A 627 22.85 16.39 16.30
C GLN A 627 22.48 14.91 16.33
N LYS A 628 21.93 14.43 17.46
CA LYS A 628 21.37 13.08 17.54
C LYS A 628 20.04 12.99 16.81
N VAL A 629 19.79 11.86 16.15
CA VAL A 629 18.48 11.52 15.61
C VAL A 629 17.59 11.07 16.77
N GLU A 630 16.39 11.64 16.91
CA GLU A 630 15.39 11.18 17.89
C GLU A 630 14.77 9.85 17.47
N LEU A 631 14.56 8.94 18.43
CA LEU A 631 14.16 7.56 18.17
C LEU A 631 12.93 7.20 19.03
N GLU A 632 11.86 6.74 18.37
CA GLU A 632 10.74 6.06 19.04
C GLU A 632 11.22 4.80 19.78
N SER A 633 10.62 4.48 20.92
CA SER A 633 10.87 3.22 21.63
C SER A 633 10.36 2.03 20.82
N LEU A 634 11.23 1.04 20.61
CA LEU A 634 10.86 -0.24 19.97
C LEU A 634 10.26 -1.21 20.99
N ASP A 635 9.04 -0.91 21.40
CA ASP A 635 8.20 -1.84 22.18
C ASP A 635 7.90 -3.12 21.37
N GLY A 636 7.75 -4.25 22.08
CA GLY A 636 7.74 -5.59 21.48
C GLY A 636 6.73 -5.78 20.34
N VAL A 637 7.17 -6.42 19.25
CA VAL A 637 6.40 -6.51 18.00
C VAL A 637 5.73 -7.85 17.81
N THR A 638 4.67 -7.84 16.99
CA THR A 638 3.97 -9.07 16.61
C THR A 638 4.76 -9.80 15.52
N GLY A 639 5.04 -11.10 15.74
CA GLY A 639 5.66 -11.94 14.73
C GLY A 639 4.69 -12.32 13.61
N THR A 640 5.27 -12.76 12.49
CA THR A 640 4.58 -13.10 11.25
C THR A 640 4.43 -14.62 11.11
N THR A 641 3.21 -15.06 10.79
CA THR A 641 2.94 -16.41 10.29
C THR A 641 2.76 -16.33 8.77
N VAL A 642 3.46 -17.15 8.00
CA VAL A 642 3.08 -17.41 6.60
C VAL A 642 2.73 -18.88 6.42
N ALA A 643 1.94 -19.19 5.39
CA ALA A 643 1.57 -20.55 5.05
C ALA A 643 1.59 -20.76 3.54
N ALA A 644 2.44 -21.66 3.06
CA ALA A 644 2.50 -22.04 1.65
C ALA A 644 1.58 -23.23 1.34
N PHE A 645 0.93 -23.19 0.17
CA PHE A 645 0.36 -24.38 -0.46
C PHE A 645 1.45 -25.15 -1.22
N TYR A 646 1.55 -26.46 -0.99
CA TYR A 646 2.43 -27.34 -1.76
C TYR A 646 1.70 -28.60 -2.28
N SER A 647 2.13 -29.10 -3.45
CA SER A 647 1.73 -30.40 -4.00
C SER A 647 2.91 -31.10 -4.69
N SER A 648 3.02 -32.42 -4.53
CA SER A 648 4.03 -33.28 -5.18
C SER A 648 3.40 -34.09 -6.31
N LYS A 649 4.15 -34.33 -7.38
CA LYS A 649 3.77 -35.22 -8.50
C LYS A 649 3.49 -36.68 -8.09
N THR A 650 3.72 -37.03 -6.82
CA THR A 650 3.65 -38.40 -6.31
C THR A 650 2.55 -38.65 -5.29
N ARG A 651 1.82 -37.60 -4.86
CA ARG A 651 0.58 -37.66 -4.07
C ARG A 651 -0.22 -36.37 -4.25
N ASP A 652 -1.51 -36.53 -4.60
CA ASP A 652 -2.51 -35.47 -4.70
C ASP A 652 -2.94 -34.95 -3.29
N THR A 653 -1.97 -34.51 -2.50
CA THR A 653 -2.15 -34.07 -1.10
C THR A 653 -1.58 -32.68 -0.90
N PHE A 654 -2.47 -31.73 -0.58
CA PHE A 654 -2.11 -30.39 -0.15
C PHE A 654 -1.55 -30.42 1.28
N SER A 655 -0.40 -29.79 1.49
CA SER A 655 0.18 -29.54 2.83
C SER A 655 0.35 -28.04 3.05
N PHE A 656 0.17 -27.59 4.30
CA PHE A 656 0.64 -26.27 4.74
C PHE A 656 1.97 -26.36 5.44
N PHE A 657 2.91 -25.52 5.02
CA PHE A 657 4.14 -25.28 5.75
C PHE A 657 4.06 -23.91 6.40
N VAL A 658 4.10 -23.88 7.73
CA VAL A 658 4.07 -22.66 8.54
C VAL A 658 5.48 -22.23 8.90
N GLU A 659 5.92 -21.08 8.39
CA GLU A 659 7.14 -20.42 8.84
C GLU A 659 6.82 -19.41 9.96
N ASN A 660 7.70 -19.36 10.96
CA ASN A 660 7.91 -18.20 11.82
C ASN A 660 9.41 -18.12 12.11
N HIS A 661 10.02 -16.97 11.80
CA HIS A 661 11.47 -16.84 11.82
C HIS A 661 11.99 -16.30 13.17
N GLY A 662 12.74 -17.14 13.87
CA GLY A 662 13.72 -16.65 14.84
C GLY A 662 14.83 -15.87 14.13
N GLY A 663 15.63 -15.12 14.87
CA GLY A 663 16.74 -14.39 14.27
C GLY A 663 17.36 -13.32 15.15
N GLY A 664 18.35 -12.67 14.60
CA GLY A 664 19.08 -11.61 15.26
C GLY A 664 20.21 -11.05 14.42
N ILE A 665 21.06 -10.27 15.09
CA ILE A 665 22.33 -9.78 14.54
C ILE A 665 23.43 -10.09 15.55
N ASP A 666 24.54 -10.67 15.12
CA ASP A 666 25.65 -11.05 16.00
C ASP A 666 26.98 -10.42 15.56
N TYR A 667 27.51 -9.54 16.41
CA TYR A 667 28.87 -9.01 16.32
C TYR A 667 29.66 -9.31 17.63
N THR A 668 29.31 -10.35 18.38
CA THR A 668 30.03 -10.70 19.62
C THR A 668 31.43 -11.24 19.38
N GLU A 669 31.75 -11.72 18.16
CA GLU A 669 33.07 -12.28 17.82
C GLU A 669 34.19 -11.26 18.07
N LYS A 670 35.19 -11.65 18.88
CA LYS A 670 36.31 -10.79 19.30
C LYS A 670 37.60 -10.98 18.47
N SER A 671 37.64 -11.94 17.55
CA SER A 671 38.84 -12.25 16.75
C SER A 671 39.25 -11.11 15.81
N ASN A 672 38.25 -10.34 15.34
CA ASN A 672 38.36 -9.38 14.25
C ASN A 672 38.87 -9.97 12.92
N ALA A 673 38.82 -11.29 12.72
CA ALA A 673 39.26 -11.98 11.51
C ALA A 673 38.48 -11.57 10.24
N TRP A 674 37.28 -11.03 10.42
CA TRP A 674 36.46 -10.44 9.37
C TRP A 674 36.94 -9.05 8.91
N ILE A 675 37.76 -8.36 9.71
CA ILE A 675 38.34 -7.04 9.41
C ILE A 675 39.73 -7.22 8.79
N GLN A 676 39.85 -7.00 7.49
CA GLN A 676 41.09 -7.21 6.75
C GLN A 676 41.84 -5.90 6.50
N GLY A 677 42.69 -5.52 7.45
CA GLY A 677 43.65 -4.43 7.31
C GLY A 677 44.79 -4.77 6.35
N LYS A 678 44.88 -4.05 5.24
CA LYS A 678 46.02 -4.05 4.30
C LYS A 678 46.71 -2.69 4.37
N TYR A 679 48.01 -2.65 4.63
CA TYR A 679 48.75 -1.40 4.59
C TYR A 679 49.00 -0.95 3.14
N ILE A 680 48.78 0.33 2.86
CA ILE A 680 49.16 0.99 1.60
C ILE A 680 50.48 1.74 1.78
N GLU A 681 51.15 2.09 0.67
CA GLU A 681 52.31 2.99 0.78
C GLU A 681 51.85 4.38 1.24
N THR A 682 52.58 4.96 2.20
CA THR A 682 52.36 6.35 2.63
C THR A 682 52.47 7.30 1.43
N LYS A 683 53.32 6.97 0.45
CA LYS A 683 53.49 7.71 -0.79
C LYS A 683 52.15 7.89 -1.51
N ASP A 684 51.42 6.80 -1.78
CA ASP A 684 50.20 6.83 -2.59
C ASP A 684 49.11 7.69 -1.95
N ALA A 685 48.87 7.51 -0.65
CA ALA A 685 47.90 8.30 0.11
C ALA A 685 48.26 9.79 0.11
N LEU A 686 49.54 10.14 0.22
CA LEU A 686 49.99 11.53 0.13
C LEU A 686 49.88 12.12 -1.28
N HIS A 687 49.98 11.31 -2.35
CA HIS A 687 49.73 11.77 -3.72
C HIS A 687 48.23 12.01 -3.97
N GLN A 688 47.36 11.17 -3.43
CA GLN A 688 45.89 11.35 -3.46
C GLN A 688 45.46 12.63 -2.75
N LEU A 689 45.96 12.87 -1.53
CA LEU A 689 45.68 14.11 -0.78
C LEU A 689 46.29 15.36 -1.45
N ALA A 690 47.50 15.28 -2.00
CA ALA A 690 48.10 16.38 -2.76
C ALA A 690 47.30 16.72 -4.04
N ALA A 691 46.79 15.70 -4.74
CA ALA A 691 45.93 15.89 -5.91
C ALA A 691 44.58 16.51 -5.54
N SER A 692 43.97 16.10 -4.43
CA SER A 692 42.79 16.77 -3.88
C SER A 692 43.09 18.23 -3.53
N SER A 693 44.14 18.52 -2.76
CA SER A 693 44.51 19.91 -2.42
C SER A 693 44.66 20.80 -3.67
N ALA A 694 45.24 20.28 -4.74
CA ALA A 694 45.37 21.01 -6.02
C ALA A 694 44.03 21.18 -6.79
N LEU A 695 43.07 20.25 -6.63
CA LEU A 695 41.72 20.36 -7.16
C LEU A 695 40.87 21.36 -6.36
N ALA A 696 40.96 21.33 -5.02
CA ALA A 696 40.31 22.27 -4.12
C ALA A 696 40.78 23.72 -4.37
N GLU A 697 42.09 23.96 -4.51
CA GLU A 697 42.62 25.27 -4.90
C GLU A 697 42.07 25.75 -6.24
N LYS A 698 42.01 24.87 -7.25
CA LYS A 698 41.42 25.23 -8.55
C LYS A 698 39.92 25.55 -8.42
N ALA A 699 39.19 24.84 -7.55
CA ALA A 699 37.79 25.16 -7.27
C ALA A 699 37.64 26.56 -6.65
N VAL A 700 38.52 26.94 -5.71
CA VAL A 700 38.56 28.30 -5.15
C VAL A 700 38.89 29.34 -6.22
N ALA A 701 39.88 29.08 -7.08
CA ALA A 701 40.25 29.99 -8.16
C ALA A 701 39.11 30.19 -9.18
N SER A 702 38.42 29.12 -9.58
CA SER A 702 37.22 29.19 -10.43
C SER A 702 36.07 29.95 -9.74
N ALA A 703 35.84 29.72 -8.45
CA ALA A 703 34.82 30.43 -7.68
C ALA A 703 35.11 31.94 -7.58
N LEU A 704 36.38 32.33 -7.36
CA LEU A 704 36.83 33.72 -7.36
C LEU A 704 36.71 34.38 -8.74
N ALA A 705 36.91 33.63 -9.82
CA ALA A 705 36.65 34.07 -11.19
C ALA A 705 35.15 34.13 -11.56
N GLY A 706 34.25 33.65 -10.68
CA GLY A 706 32.81 33.59 -10.91
C GLY A 706 32.31 32.36 -11.67
N ASP A 707 33.19 31.45 -12.09
CA ASP A 707 32.83 30.18 -12.72
C ASP A 707 32.48 29.15 -11.65
N LEU A 708 31.22 29.20 -11.21
CA LEU A 708 30.67 28.29 -10.21
C LEU A 708 30.59 26.85 -10.71
N GLU A 709 30.41 26.61 -12.01
CA GLU A 709 30.18 25.27 -12.54
C GLU A 709 31.49 24.49 -12.65
N ALA A 710 32.56 25.14 -13.13
CA ALA A 710 33.91 24.58 -13.00
C ALA A 710 34.29 24.40 -11.53
N ALA A 711 33.99 25.36 -10.65
CA ALA A 711 34.25 25.23 -9.22
C ALA A 711 33.52 24.03 -8.59
N ARG A 712 32.25 23.79 -8.95
CA ARG A 712 31.49 22.59 -8.54
C ARG A 712 32.20 21.30 -8.97
N ALA A 713 32.50 21.18 -10.26
CA ALA A 713 33.10 19.98 -10.83
C ALA A 713 34.51 19.71 -10.31
N LEU A 714 35.26 20.76 -9.96
CA LEU A 714 36.59 20.65 -9.36
C LEU A 714 36.52 20.23 -7.88
N ALA A 715 35.58 20.78 -7.10
CA ALA A 715 35.37 20.38 -5.71
C ALA A 715 34.89 18.91 -5.59
N GLU A 716 33.98 18.47 -6.47
CA GLU A 716 33.53 17.07 -6.52
C GLU A 716 34.67 16.12 -6.90
N LYS A 717 35.47 16.47 -7.91
CA LYS A 717 36.69 15.72 -8.26
C LYS A 717 37.70 15.70 -7.13
N SER A 718 37.79 16.76 -6.33
CA SER A 718 38.68 16.83 -5.17
C SER A 718 38.33 15.76 -4.14
N ALA A 719 37.05 15.64 -3.77
CA ALA A 719 36.58 14.62 -2.83
C ALA A 719 36.86 13.20 -3.36
N GLN A 720 36.57 12.94 -4.65
CA GLN A 720 36.86 11.66 -5.30
C GLN A 720 38.37 11.36 -5.36
N ALA A 721 39.22 12.38 -5.51
CA ALA A 721 40.68 12.23 -5.49
C ALA A 721 41.22 11.87 -4.10
N MET A 722 40.61 12.35 -3.01
CA MET A 722 41.01 11.97 -1.64
C MET A 722 40.92 10.46 -1.40
N VAL A 723 39.94 9.79 -1.99
CA VAL A 723 39.69 8.35 -1.83
C VAL A 723 40.26 7.50 -2.97
N GLY A 724 40.97 8.12 -3.92
CA GLY A 724 41.59 7.43 -5.04
C GLY A 724 40.62 6.94 -6.12
N HIS A 725 39.43 7.52 -6.22
CA HIS A 725 38.41 7.16 -7.23
C HIS A 725 38.61 7.85 -8.60
N ILE A 726 39.72 8.59 -8.80
CA ILE A 726 40.09 9.24 -10.05
C ILE A 726 41.48 8.78 -10.52
N ASP A 727 41.61 8.46 -11.81
CA ASP A 727 42.91 8.41 -12.48
C ASP A 727 43.53 9.82 -12.56
N LEU A 728 44.54 10.05 -11.72
CA LEU A 728 45.24 11.33 -11.63
C LEU A 728 46.01 11.69 -12.93
N GLY A 729 46.37 10.70 -13.76
CA GLY A 729 47.01 10.93 -15.06
C GLY A 729 46.09 11.60 -16.06
N SER A 730 44.79 11.27 -16.05
CA SER A 730 43.78 11.85 -16.95
C SER A 730 43.44 13.32 -16.70
N LEU A 731 43.75 13.87 -15.52
CA LEU A 731 43.22 15.16 -15.06
C LEU A 731 43.76 16.41 -15.78
N GLY A 732 44.90 16.31 -16.48
CA GLY A 732 45.56 17.48 -17.09
C GLY A 732 46.09 18.51 -16.07
N ILE A 733 46.21 18.12 -14.80
CA ILE A 733 46.74 18.96 -13.71
C ILE A 733 48.21 18.59 -13.48
N LYS A 734 49.08 19.61 -13.30
CA LYS A 734 50.46 19.41 -12.83
C LYS A 734 50.47 19.06 -11.34
N ILE A 735 50.06 17.83 -11.02
CA ILE A 735 50.27 17.21 -9.71
C ILE A 735 51.78 16.93 -9.59
N PRO A 736 52.46 17.30 -8.49
CA PRO A 736 53.87 16.98 -8.31
C PRO A 736 54.12 15.45 -8.36
N PRO A 737 55.09 14.95 -9.16
CA PRO A 737 55.40 13.52 -9.23
C PRO A 737 56.14 12.99 -7.98
N THR A 738 56.48 13.90 -7.05
CA THR A 738 57.05 13.62 -5.75
C THR A 738 56.41 14.52 -4.70
N VAL A 739 56.05 13.93 -3.56
CA VAL A 739 55.53 14.65 -2.39
C VAL A 739 56.65 15.43 -1.70
N SER A 740 56.35 16.64 -1.23
CA SER A 740 57.31 17.51 -0.54
C SER A 740 57.87 16.85 0.74
N PRO A 741 59.19 16.93 1.02
CA PRO A 741 59.77 16.40 2.26
C PRO A 741 59.13 16.92 3.56
N LYS A 742 58.65 18.18 3.56
CA LYS A 742 57.90 18.79 4.68
C LYS A 742 56.49 18.21 4.86
N LEU A 743 55.93 17.61 3.81
CA LEU A 743 54.60 17.02 3.81
C LEU A 743 54.66 15.55 4.23
N SER A 744 55.73 14.83 3.86
CA SER A 744 55.99 13.46 4.33
C SER A 744 56.30 13.32 5.82
N SER A 745 56.56 14.42 6.54
CA SER A 745 56.74 14.42 8.00
C SER A 745 55.44 14.63 8.80
N LEU A 746 54.30 14.85 8.14
CA LEU A 746 52.98 14.93 8.77
C LEU A 746 52.23 13.60 8.68
N PRO A 747 51.43 13.21 9.69
CA PRO A 747 50.52 12.06 9.59
C PRO A 747 49.54 12.22 8.43
N VAL A 748 49.21 11.11 7.74
CA VAL A 748 48.31 11.14 6.57
C VAL A 748 46.90 11.61 6.96
N GLY A 749 46.40 11.16 8.11
CA GLY A 749 45.13 11.56 8.68
C GLY A 749 45.04 13.04 9.03
N SER A 750 46.11 13.66 9.55
CA SER A 750 46.16 15.11 9.80
C SER A 750 45.97 15.91 8.50
N GLN A 751 46.57 15.44 7.40
CA GLN A 751 46.40 16.06 6.08
C GLN A 751 45.01 15.78 5.50
N GLY A 752 44.45 14.59 5.70
CA GLY A 752 43.08 14.28 5.26
C GLY A 752 42.03 15.10 5.97
N VAL A 753 42.15 15.29 7.29
CA VAL A 753 41.31 16.22 8.09
C VAL A 753 41.43 17.65 7.55
N PHE A 754 42.66 18.16 7.33
CA PHE A 754 42.89 19.47 6.74
C PHE A 754 42.23 19.65 5.35
N THR A 755 42.41 18.66 4.46
CA THR A 755 41.84 18.68 3.10
C THR A 755 40.32 18.59 3.11
N GLN A 756 39.72 17.80 4.01
CA GLN A 756 38.28 17.72 4.16
C GLN A 756 37.69 19.03 4.73
N LYS A 757 38.30 19.61 5.76
CA LYS A 757 37.94 20.96 6.28
C LYS A 757 38.00 22.02 5.18
N THR A 758 39.02 21.97 4.34
CA THR A 758 39.14 22.84 3.15
C THR A 758 37.92 22.68 2.24
N LEU A 759 37.55 21.44 1.88
CA LEU A 759 36.41 21.18 1.00
C LEU A 759 35.05 21.57 1.61
N GLU A 760 34.89 21.45 2.92
CA GLU A 760 33.70 21.93 3.64
C GLU A 760 33.57 23.46 3.55
N VAL A 761 34.67 24.20 3.67
CA VAL A 761 34.68 25.67 3.49
C VAL A 761 34.43 26.04 2.02
N VAL A 762 35.04 25.34 1.04
CA VAL A 762 34.78 25.54 -0.40
C VAL A 762 33.29 25.33 -0.71
N GLY A 763 32.72 24.19 -0.31
CA GLY A 763 31.31 23.85 -0.53
C GLY A 763 30.36 24.84 0.13
N ALA A 764 30.59 25.19 1.40
CA ALA A 764 29.73 26.13 2.11
C ALA A 764 29.74 27.54 1.49
N ASN A 765 30.88 28.03 1.02
CA ASN A 765 30.97 29.33 0.34
C ASN A 765 30.34 29.29 -1.07
N LEU A 766 30.52 28.20 -1.82
CA LEU A 766 29.85 28.01 -3.11
C LEU A 766 28.33 27.96 -2.96
N ASP A 767 27.79 27.33 -1.91
CA ASP A 767 26.34 27.24 -1.71
C ASP A 767 25.71 28.55 -1.28
N GLU A 768 26.34 29.33 -0.40
CA GLU A 768 25.86 30.67 -0.10
C GLU A 768 25.96 31.59 -1.34
N TYR A 769 26.92 31.37 -2.24
CA TYR A 769 26.95 32.07 -3.53
C TYR A 769 25.84 31.62 -4.50
N VAL A 770 25.48 30.34 -4.51
CA VAL A 770 24.35 29.80 -5.29
C VAL A 770 23.02 30.30 -4.76
N LYS A 771 22.81 30.31 -3.44
CA LYS A 771 21.67 30.96 -2.78
C LYS A 771 21.62 32.45 -3.11
N LEU A 772 22.75 33.15 -3.03
CA LEU A 772 22.84 34.56 -3.39
C LEU A 772 22.42 34.82 -4.85
N LYS A 773 22.81 33.97 -5.82
CA LYS A 773 22.32 34.08 -7.21
C LYS A 773 20.82 33.79 -7.33
N LYS A 774 20.27 32.89 -6.51
CA LYS A 774 18.83 32.61 -6.42
C LYS A 774 18.05 33.77 -5.79
N ASP A 775 18.54 34.33 -4.68
CA ASP A 775 18.04 35.54 -4.02
C ASP A 775 18.01 36.71 -5.01
N LEU A 776 19.10 36.95 -5.75
CA LEU A 776 19.18 37.99 -6.77
C LEU A 776 18.19 37.78 -7.92
N LYS A 777 18.02 36.55 -8.40
CA LYS A 777 17.03 36.20 -9.45
C LYS A 777 15.57 36.33 -8.97
N VAL A 778 15.34 36.24 -7.66
CA VAL A 778 14.05 36.59 -7.04
C VAL A 778 13.94 38.11 -6.84
N ALA A 779 15.04 38.79 -6.52
CA ALA A 779 15.11 40.25 -6.38
C ALA A 779 14.74 40.98 -7.68
N GLU A 780 15.15 40.46 -8.84
CA GLU A 780 14.75 40.97 -10.17
C GLU A 780 13.22 41.12 -10.30
N GLY A 781 12.42 40.27 -9.66
CA GLY A 781 10.96 40.37 -9.64
C GLY A 781 10.39 41.53 -8.80
N TYR A 782 11.20 42.14 -7.93
CA TYR A 782 10.84 43.34 -7.16
C TYR A 782 11.32 44.64 -7.81
N LYS A 783 12.25 44.60 -8.78
CA LYS A 783 12.90 45.76 -9.40
C LYS A 783 11.94 46.89 -9.79
N ASP A 784 10.82 46.52 -10.43
CA ASP A 784 9.81 47.46 -10.94
C ASP A 784 8.52 47.49 -10.11
N VAL A 785 8.49 46.77 -8.97
CA VAL A 785 7.30 46.56 -8.11
C VAL A 785 7.48 47.15 -6.72
N ASP A 786 8.70 47.06 -6.18
CA ASP A 786 9.10 47.53 -4.86
C ASP A 786 10.59 47.94 -4.94
N PRO A 787 10.89 49.14 -5.46
CA PRO A 787 12.28 49.55 -5.74
C PRO A 787 13.14 49.71 -4.48
N GLU A 788 12.55 50.08 -3.35
CA GLU A 788 13.27 50.17 -2.07
C GLU A 788 13.71 48.78 -1.61
N LYS A 789 12.80 47.79 -1.62
CA LYS A 789 13.13 46.40 -1.32
C LYS A 789 14.11 45.80 -2.34
N TYR A 790 14.03 46.17 -3.62
CA TYR A 790 15.02 45.77 -4.61
C TYR A 790 16.41 46.33 -4.29
N GLN A 791 16.53 47.61 -3.93
CA GLN A 791 17.80 48.21 -3.52
C GLN A 791 18.31 47.66 -2.18
N GLN A 792 17.41 47.33 -1.24
CA GLN A 792 17.75 46.62 -0.01
C GLN A 792 18.35 45.25 -0.34
N ILE A 793 17.64 44.40 -1.10
CA ILE A 793 18.13 43.07 -1.46
C ILE A 793 19.42 43.16 -2.30
N LEU A 794 19.56 44.14 -3.20
CA LEU A 794 20.83 44.39 -3.91
C LEU A 794 21.98 44.78 -2.97
N THR A 795 21.70 45.58 -1.93
CA THR A 795 22.72 46.02 -0.97
C THR A 795 23.13 44.87 -0.05
N GLU A 796 22.17 44.14 0.50
CA GLU A 796 22.41 42.88 1.23
C GLU A 796 23.14 41.85 0.36
N ALA A 797 22.77 41.72 -0.91
CA ALA A 797 23.42 40.82 -1.86
C ALA A 797 24.86 41.22 -2.16
N LYS A 798 25.16 42.52 -2.35
CA LYS A 798 26.54 43.02 -2.50
C LYS A 798 27.37 42.75 -1.24
N VAL A 799 26.80 42.92 -0.04
CA VAL A 799 27.46 42.62 1.23
C VAL A 799 27.70 41.10 1.38
N LYS A 800 26.72 40.25 1.02
CA LYS A 800 26.89 38.79 0.94
C LYS A 800 28.00 38.41 -0.05
N GLU A 801 27.99 38.99 -1.26
CA GLU A 801 28.98 38.67 -2.32
C GLU A 801 30.39 39.08 -1.91
N ALA A 802 30.55 40.26 -1.30
CA ALA A 802 31.81 40.74 -0.78
C ALA A 802 32.36 39.80 0.30
N LYS A 803 31.52 39.40 1.28
CA LYS A 803 31.92 38.43 2.33
C LYS A 803 32.32 37.06 1.76
N ILE A 804 31.62 36.56 0.75
CA ILE A 804 31.98 35.27 0.12
C ILE A 804 33.30 35.41 -0.66
N LYS A 805 33.53 36.51 -1.38
CA LYS A 805 34.80 36.75 -2.08
C LYS A 805 35.97 36.93 -1.10
N GLU A 806 35.77 37.69 -0.02
CA GLU A 806 36.74 37.85 1.07
C GLU A 806 37.08 36.50 1.73
N SER A 807 36.07 35.68 2.00
CA SER A 807 36.21 34.33 2.55
C SER A 807 37.00 33.41 1.61
N LEU A 808 36.68 33.39 0.31
CA LEU A 808 37.41 32.62 -0.70
C LEU A 808 38.84 33.15 -0.96
N GLN A 809 39.07 34.46 -0.83
CA GLN A 809 40.41 35.06 -0.89
C GLN A 809 41.26 34.62 0.30
N LYS A 810 40.73 34.74 1.53
CA LYS A 810 41.39 34.24 2.74
C LYS A 810 41.65 32.73 2.67
N LEU A 811 40.71 31.95 2.15
CA LEU A 811 40.90 30.52 1.91
C LEU A 811 42.06 30.24 0.95
N ASN A 812 42.17 30.99 -0.15
CA ASN A 812 43.30 30.89 -1.09
C ASN A 812 44.63 31.30 -0.43
N GLU A 813 44.65 32.34 0.42
CA GLU A 813 45.82 32.74 1.19
C GLU A 813 46.25 31.66 2.18
N LEU A 814 45.30 31.05 2.91
CA LEU A 814 45.52 29.93 3.83
C LEU A 814 46.06 28.68 3.11
N LEU A 815 45.55 28.36 1.92
CA LEU A 815 46.05 27.23 1.12
C LEU A 815 47.47 27.48 0.58
N ASN A 816 47.79 28.72 0.18
CA ASN A 816 49.16 29.08 -0.20
C ASN A 816 50.11 29.11 1.02
N SER A 817 49.63 29.51 2.20
CA SER A 817 50.36 29.40 3.48
C SER A 817 50.69 27.94 3.79
N TYR A 818 49.69 27.04 3.72
CA TYR A 818 49.85 25.60 3.92
C TYR A 818 50.82 24.98 2.91
N ARG A 819 50.71 25.31 1.62
CA ARG A 819 51.66 24.88 0.57
C ARG A 819 53.11 25.21 0.92
N ASN A 820 53.37 26.42 1.41
CA ASN A 820 54.72 26.90 1.72
C ASN A 820 55.26 26.33 3.05
N ASN A 821 54.38 26.10 4.02
CA ASN A 821 54.73 25.50 5.30
C ASN A 821 53.64 24.56 5.86
N PRO A 822 53.56 23.30 5.41
CA PRO A 822 52.51 22.37 5.84
C PRO A 822 52.47 22.13 7.35
N LEU A 823 53.60 22.29 8.04
CA LEU A 823 53.72 22.08 9.50
C LEU A 823 52.87 23.07 10.33
N ASP A 824 52.45 24.19 9.74
CA ASP A 824 51.59 25.20 10.37
C ASP A 824 50.08 24.88 10.28
N TYR A 825 49.71 23.70 9.76
CA TYR A 825 48.32 23.34 9.45
C TYR A 825 47.34 23.59 10.61
N LYS A 826 47.73 23.38 11.87
CA LYS A 826 46.85 23.57 13.04
C LYS A 826 46.37 25.02 13.21
N ARG A 827 47.23 26.02 12.96
CA ARG A 827 46.83 27.43 12.97
C ARG A 827 45.87 27.70 11.82
N ILE A 828 46.23 27.21 10.64
CA ILE A 828 45.46 27.35 9.40
C ILE A 828 44.06 26.72 9.57
N GLU A 829 43.92 25.57 10.23
CA GLU A 829 42.61 24.96 10.55
C GLU A 829 41.74 25.81 11.48
N GLN A 830 42.33 26.46 12.50
CA GLN A 830 41.60 27.36 13.39
C GLN A 830 41.09 28.60 12.65
N GLU A 831 41.79 29.03 11.60
CA GLU A 831 41.37 30.12 10.71
C GLU A 831 40.35 29.64 9.66
N LEU A 832 40.53 28.45 9.06
CA LEU A 832 39.55 27.82 8.15
C LEU A 832 38.16 27.68 8.78
N VAL A 833 38.09 27.30 10.06
CA VAL A 833 36.82 27.16 10.80
C VAL A 833 36.04 28.48 10.89
N GLN A 834 36.71 29.64 10.79
CA GLN A 834 36.09 30.97 10.80
C GLN A 834 35.58 31.41 9.41
N LEU A 835 36.02 30.74 8.33
CA LEU A 835 35.61 30.99 6.94
C LEU A 835 34.35 30.22 6.52
N ASN A 836 33.76 29.41 7.41
CA ASN A 836 32.52 28.68 7.14
C ASN A 836 31.29 29.58 7.42
N PRO A 837 30.55 30.04 6.40
CA PRO A 837 29.45 30.99 6.57
C PRO A 837 28.24 30.44 7.34
N LYS A 838 28.17 29.12 7.60
CA LYS A 838 27.09 28.49 8.37
C LYS A 838 27.30 28.53 9.88
N LYS A 839 28.46 29.01 10.37
CA LYS A 839 28.66 29.31 11.81
C LYS A 839 28.30 30.77 12.08
N PRO A 840 27.26 31.08 12.88
CA PRO A 840 26.97 32.46 13.24
C PRO A 840 28.07 33.00 14.16
N SER A 841 28.55 34.21 13.86
CA SER A 841 29.12 35.08 14.89
C SER A 841 28.06 35.28 15.99
N PHE A 842 28.43 35.19 17.27
CA PHE A 842 27.48 35.42 18.35
C PHE A 842 26.90 36.83 18.27
N ILE A 843 25.59 36.93 18.05
CA ILE A 843 24.81 38.17 18.15
C ILE A 843 24.04 38.12 19.46
N ASP A 844 24.11 39.20 20.23
CA ASP A 844 23.37 39.31 21.49
C ASP A 844 21.86 39.38 21.23
N VAL A 845 21.12 38.45 21.85
CA VAL A 845 19.68 38.24 21.63
C VAL A 845 18.82 39.30 22.36
N ALA A 846 19.44 40.16 23.18
CA ALA A 846 18.74 41.22 23.91
C ALA A 846 18.08 42.31 23.02
N ALA A 847 18.50 42.44 21.75
CA ALA A 847 18.26 43.64 20.94
C ALA A 847 16.92 43.70 20.17
N LEU A 848 16.13 42.63 20.08
CA LEU A 848 14.95 42.58 19.20
C LEU A 848 13.66 42.07 19.88
N LYS A 849 12.78 43.01 20.25
CA LYS A 849 11.34 42.78 20.44
C LYS A 849 10.54 43.81 19.61
N PRO A 850 9.58 43.39 18.77
CA PRO A 850 8.82 44.29 17.92
C PRO A 850 7.64 44.96 18.64
N LYS A 851 7.09 46.01 18.03
CA LYS A 851 5.71 46.49 18.24
C LYS A 851 4.96 46.53 16.89
N PRO A 852 3.63 46.32 16.87
CA PRO A 852 2.86 46.16 15.64
C PRO A 852 2.09 47.43 15.22
N GLU A 853 1.35 47.30 14.10
CA GLU A 853 0.25 48.17 13.61
C GLU A 853 0.67 49.55 13.01
N ASP A 854 0.00 50.12 11.98
CA ASP A 854 -1.33 49.77 11.45
C ASP A 854 -1.61 50.02 9.93
N LEU A 855 -2.75 49.47 9.48
CA LEU A 855 -3.56 49.59 8.25
C LEU A 855 -3.32 50.70 7.17
N LYS A 856 -3.21 50.27 5.88
CA LYS A 856 -4.24 50.27 4.76
C LYS A 856 -5.14 51.53 4.51
N PRO A 857 -5.82 51.71 3.33
CA PRO A 857 -5.68 51.10 1.97
C PRO A 857 -6.04 51.97 0.69
N LYS A 858 -5.91 51.36 -0.53
CA LYS A 858 -6.91 51.27 -1.65
C LYS A 858 -7.05 52.30 -2.84
N THR A 859 -6.86 51.77 -4.08
CA THR A 859 -7.72 51.84 -5.33
C THR A 859 -8.01 53.19 -6.05
N GLU A 860 -8.34 53.30 -7.37
CA GLU A 860 -8.29 52.46 -8.61
C GLU A 860 -8.91 53.24 -9.81
N LYS A 861 -8.83 52.71 -11.06
CA LYS A 861 -9.44 53.17 -12.35
C LYS A 861 -8.64 54.30 -13.05
N ASP A 862 -8.60 54.47 -14.38
CA ASP A 862 -9.23 53.83 -15.57
C ASP A 862 -8.34 54.19 -16.83
N LYS A 863 -8.44 53.70 -18.08
CA LYS A 863 -9.33 52.74 -18.79
C LYS A 863 -8.63 52.08 -20.02
N GLN A 864 -9.42 51.65 -21.01
CA GLN A 864 -9.13 51.00 -22.31
C GLN A 864 -8.91 52.04 -23.46
N ILE A 865 -8.63 51.77 -24.76
CA ILE A 865 -8.70 50.55 -25.62
C ILE A 865 -7.84 50.69 -26.92
N LYS A 866 -7.40 49.55 -27.51
CA LYS A 866 -6.86 49.25 -28.90
C LYS A 866 -5.69 50.11 -29.49
N LYS A 867 -4.62 49.57 -30.14
CA LYS A 867 -4.33 48.44 -31.08
C LYS A 867 -4.33 48.78 -32.59
N GLU A 868 -3.15 48.70 -33.25
CA GLU A 868 -3.01 48.21 -34.64
C GLU A 868 -1.60 47.66 -35.03
N ARG A 869 -1.53 46.62 -35.89
CA ARG A 869 -0.39 45.75 -36.33
C ARG A 869 0.84 46.37 -37.07
N LEU A 870 2.00 45.69 -37.03
CA LEU A 870 3.21 45.77 -37.91
C LEU A 870 4.20 46.96 -37.83
N LEU A 871 5.38 46.72 -37.22
CA LEU A 871 6.76 46.71 -37.79
C LEU A 871 7.85 46.40 -36.70
N PRO A 872 7.51 45.63 -35.64
CA PRO A 872 6.73 46.23 -34.56
C PRO A 872 7.32 47.60 -34.18
N ASP A 873 6.62 48.65 -34.59
CA ASP A 873 6.66 49.94 -33.89
C ASP A 873 6.60 49.67 -32.37
N GLU A 874 7.36 50.44 -31.59
CA GLU A 874 7.45 50.27 -30.14
C GLU A 874 6.05 50.31 -29.49
N ARG A 875 5.16 51.16 -30.03
CA ARG A 875 3.73 51.18 -29.71
C ARG A 875 3.07 49.83 -29.94
N LYS A 876 3.37 49.18 -31.06
CA LYS A 876 2.77 47.92 -31.53
C LYS A 876 3.29 46.70 -30.77
N LEU A 877 4.51 46.73 -30.22
CA LEU A 877 4.93 45.75 -29.21
C LEU A 877 4.28 46.04 -27.85
N ARG A 878 4.26 47.29 -27.38
CA ARG A 878 3.58 47.69 -26.12
C ARG A 878 2.07 47.40 -26.14
N GLU A 879 1.41 47.51 -27.28
CA GLU A 879 -0.01 47.17 -27.48
C GLU A 879 -0.27 45.65 -27.45
N GLU A 880 0.63 44.82 -28.00
CA GLU A 880 0.53 43.37 -27.80
C GLU A 880 0.89 42.98 -26.37
N LEU A 881 1.85 43.65 -25.74
CA LEU A 881 2.19 43.42 -24.34
C LEU A 881 1.00 43.72 -23.43
N ALA A 882 0.31 44.84 -23.65
CA ALA A 882 -0.90 45.21 -22.93
C ALA A 882 -2.05 44.24 -23.22
N ASP A 883 -2.25 43.83 -24.47
CA ASP A 883 -3.25 42.84 -24.87
C ASP A 883 -2.97 41.45 -24.28
N LEU A 884 -1.72 41.01 -24.20
CA LEU A 884 -1.33 39.75 -23.58
C LEU A 884 -1.38 39.82 -22.05
N ARG A 885 -0.96 40.91 -21.42
CA ARG A 885 -1.13 41.13 -19.97
C ARG A 885 -2.62 41.18 -19.60
N HIS A 886 -3.46 41.85 -20.39
CA HIS A 886 -4.92 41.84 -20.23
C HIS A 886 -5.51 40.45 -20.48
N LYS A 887 -5.09 39.72 -21.52
CA LYS A 887 -5.48 38.31 -21.75
C LYS A 887 -5.00 37.39 -20.64
N LEU A 888 -3.87 37.67 -19.99
CA LEU A 888 -3.38 36.91 -18.85
C LEU A 888 -4.23 37.14 -17.61
N GLU A 889 -4.60 38.40 -17.29
CA GLU A 889 -5.53 38.67 -16.20
C GLU A 889 -6.95 38.19 -16.52
N LEU A 890 -7.39 38.24 -17.77
CA LEU A 890 -8.67 37.64 -18.19
C LEU A 890 -8.59 36.11 -18.16
N ALA A 891 -7.42 35.52 -18.44
CA ALA A 891 -7.21 34.07 -18.31
C ALA A 891 -7.16 33.61 -16.85
N LYS A 892 -6.54 34.39 -15.96
CA LYS A 892 -6.60 34.23 -14.50
C LYS A 892 -8.02 34.40 -13.98
N THR A 893 -8.72 35.46 -14.39
CA THR A 893 -10.12 35.71 -14.01
C THR A 893 -11.02 34.56 -14.48
N ASN A 894 -10.81 34.03 -15.69
CA ASN A 894 -11.50 32.85 -16.18
C ASN A 894 -11.11 31.58 -15.40
N LEU A 895 -9.87 31.46 -14.92
CA LEU A 895 -9.41 30.35 -14.09
C LEU A 895 -9.99 30.42 -12.66
N ASP A 896 -10.09 31.61 -12.08
CA ASP A 896 -10.73 31.87 -10.79
C ASP A 896 -12.25 31.71 -10.89
N GLN A 897 -12.87 32.14 -11.99
CA GLN A 897 -14.28 31.86 -12.29
C GLN A 897 -14.52 30.36 -12.50
N LEU A 898 -13.67 29.64 -13.25
CA LEU A 898 -13.74 28.19 -13.36
C LEU A 898 -13.60 27.53 -12.00
N THR A 899 -12.61 27.93 -11.20
CA THR A 899 -12.38 27.39 -9.84
C THR A 899 -13.57 27.67 -8.93
N LYS A 900 -14.14 28.88 -8.99
CA LYS A 900 -15.34 29.26 -8.25
C LYS A 900 -16.56 28.46 -8.70
N ILE A 901 -16.79 28.30 -10.00
CA ILE A 901 -17.88 27.49 -10.57
C ILE A 901 -17.70 26.01 -10.17
N ILE A 902 -16.48 25.48 -10.19
CA ILE A 902 -16.19 24.12 -9.70
C ILE A 902 -16.51 24.01 -8.19
N MET A 903 -16.11 24.98 -7.37
CA MET A 903 -16.45 24.99 -5.93
C MET A 903 -17.94 25.18 -5.65
N GLU A 904 -18.65 26.00 -6.44
CA GLU A 904 -20.09 26.24 -6.30
C GLU A 904 -20.89 25.02 -6.77
N ASN A 905 -20.53 24.42 -7.91
CA ASN A 905 -21.11 23.16 -8.38
C ASN A 905 -20.80 21.98 -7.45
N THR A 906 -19.61 21.95 -6.82
CA THR A 906 -19.27 20.91 -5.82
C THR A 906 -20.14 21.06 -4.57
N LYS A 907 -20.35 22.29 -4.08
CA LYS A 907 -21.29 22.58 -2.98
C LYS A 907 -22.75 22.32 -3.38
N GLU A 908 -23.13 22.50 -4.64
CA GLU A 908 -24.46 22.12 -5.11
C GLU A 908 -24.62 20.60 -5.23
N PHE A 909 -23.58 19.89 -5.68
CA PHE A 909 -23.51 18.42 -5.68
C PHE A 909 -23.63 17.86 -4.26
N GLU A 910 -22.92 18.41 -3.27
CA GLU A 910 -23.07 18.04 -1.85
C GLU A 910 -24.51 18.27 -1.35
N ARG A 911 -25.13 19.41 -1.69
CA ARG A 911 -26.54 19.68 -1.35
C ARG A 911 -27.52 18.75 -2.06
N TRP A 912 -27.30 18.42 -3.34
CA TRP A 912 -28.11 17.45 -4.07
C TRP A 912 -27.94 16.05 -3.47
N ARG A 913 -26.72 15.68 -3.05
CA ARG A 913 -26.44 14.42 -2.36
C ARG A 913 -27.17 14.35 -1.03
N GLU A 914 -27.01 15.33 -0.14
CA GLU A 914 -27.74 15.36 1.14
C GLU A 914 -29.27 15.35 0.95
N LYS A 915 -29.80 16.05 -0.07
CA LYS A 915 -31.23 16.05 -0.39
C LYS A 915 -31.68 14.69 -0.92
N THR A 916 -30.87 14.02 -1.72
CA THR A 916 -31.15 12.68 -2.27
C THR A 916 -31.08 11.61 -1.17
N GLU A 917 -30.06 11.63 -0.30
CA GLU A 917 -29.96 10.73 0.85
C GLU A 917 -31.16 10.93 1.80
N ARG A 918 -31.53 12.19 2.10
CA ARG A 918 -32.74 12.50 2.88
C ARG A 918 -34.05 12.09 2.21
N ALA A 919 -34.18 12.25 0.89
CA ALA A 919 -35.34 11.79 0.13
C ALA A 919 -35.47 10.26 0.13
N ILE A 920 -34.35 9.53 -0.02
CA ILE A 920 -34.30 8.07 0.07
C ILE A 920 -34.77 7.61 1.45
N SER A 921 -34.19 8.13 2.54
CA SER A 921 -34.60 7.72 3.90
C SER A 921 -36.05 8.11 4.23
N SER A 922 -36.54 9.24 3.72
CA SER A 922 -37.95 9.65 3.88
C SER A 922 -38.90 8.76 3.09
N SER A 923 -38.52 8.35 1.88
CA SER A 923 -39.24 7.41 1.04
C SER A 923 -39.26 6.01 1.66
N GLU A 924 -38.15 5.52 2.23
CA GLU A 924 -38.11 4.23 2.93
C GLU A 924 -38.99 4.21 4.19
N ALA A 925 -39.00 5.31 4.96
CA ALA A 925 -39.86 5.44 6.14
C ALA A 925 -41.34 5.42 5.74
N ARG A 926 -41.74 6.25 4.76
CA ARG A 926 -43.12 6.29 4.25
C ARG A 926 -43.54 4.98 3.59
N PHE A 927 -42.65 4.29 2.88
CA PHE A 927 -42.93 2.98 2.30
C PHE A 927 -43.11 1.91 3.38
N LYS A 928 -42.35 1.96 4.49
CA LYS A 928 -42.57 1.10 5.66
C LYS A 928 -43.92 1.35 6.30
N GLU A 929 -44.37 2.59 6.46
CA GLU A 929 -45.72 2.91 6.96
C GLU A 929 -46.81 2.34 6.05
N VAL A 930 -46.72 2.56 4.73
CA VAL A 930 -47.68 2.00 3.76
C VAL A 930 -47.71 0.46 3.81
N MET A 931 -46.54 -0.18 3.90
CA MET A 931 -46.45 -1.64 4.02
C MET A 931 -47.00 -2.16 5.35
N LEU A 932 -46.81 -1.44 6.46
CA LEU A 932 -47.41 -1.80 7.76
C LEU A 932 -48.94 -1.67 7.73
N ASP A 933 -49.47 -0.54 7.25
CA ASP A 933 -50.92 -0.32 7.08
C ASP A 933 -51.56 -1.37 6.14
N MET A 934 -50.85 -1.82 5.09
CA MET A 934 -51.35 -2.84 4.15
C MET A 934 -51.23 -4.29 4.65
N ILE A 935 -50.34 -4.59 5.61
CA ILE A 935 -50.12 -5.96 6.11
C ILE A 935 -51.08 -6.33 7.25
N GLN A 936 -51.66 -5.35 7.97
CA GLN A 936 -52.39 -5.63 9.22
C GLN A 936 -53.87 -6.05 9.08
N GLU A 937 -54.55 -5.87 7.93
CA GLU A 937 -56.00 -6.12 7.83
C GLU A 937 -56.44 -6.98 6.63
N ASN A 938 -56.74 -8.27 6.88
CA ASN A 938 -57.76 -9.15 6.26
C ASN A 938 -58.07 -9.18 4.73
N ILE A 939 -57.38 -8.43 3.87
CA ILE A 939 -57.72 -8.27 2.44
C ILE A 939 -57.74 -9.61 1.68
N PHE A 940 -56.87 -10.56 2.03
CA PHE A 940 -56.73 -11.81 1.27
C PHE A 940 -57.84 -12.85 1.51
N GLU A 941 -58.53 -12.84 2.65
CA GLU A 941 -59.64 -13.77 2.92
C GLU A 941 -60.98 -13.24 2.39
N ASN A 942 -61.27 -11.94 2.52
CA ASN A 942 -62.52 -11.37 2.00
C ASN A 942 -62.59 -11.39 0.45
N ILE A 943 -61.48 -11.14 -0.25
CA ILE A 943 -61.43 -11.22 -1.72
C ILE A 943 -61.63 -12.67 -2.21
N LYS A 944 -61.14 -13.64 -1.45
CA LYS A 944 -61.28 -15.09 -1.70
C LYS A 944 -62.71 -15.58 -1.47
N TYR A 945 -63.50 -14.88 -0.65
CA TYR A 945 -64.94 -15.13 -0.45
C TYR A 945 -65.79 -14.61 -1.63
N GLU A 946 -65.63 -13.34 -2.04
CA GLU A 946 -66.51 -12.72 -3.05
C GLU A 946 -66.34 -13.30 -4.47
N PHE A 947 -65.11 -13.58 -4.90
CA PHE A 947 -64.85 -14.10 -6.26
C PHE A 947 -65.35 -15.55 -6.50
N SER A 948 -66.09 -16.14 -5.56
CA SER A 948 -66.68 -17.47 -5.67
C SER A 948 -68.09 -17.52 -6.30
N LYS A 949 -68.80 -16.37 -6.47
CA LYS A 949 -70.27 -16.39 -6.62
C LYS A 949 -70.91 -16.01 -7.97
N TYR A 950 -70.22 -15.35 -8.92
CA TYR A 950 -70.92 -14.70 -10.07
C TYR A 950 -70.31 -14.97 -11.46
N PRO A 951 -70.91 -15.88 -12.27
CA PRO A 951 -70.39 -16.23 -13.61
C PRO A 951 -70.56 -15.19 -14.74
N ASN A 952 -71.45 -14.19 -14.58
CA ASN A 952 -71.94 -13.36 -15.70
C ASN A 952 -71.25 -11.99 -15.92
N ARG A 953 -70.02 -11.77 -15.40
CA ARG A 953 -69.33 -10.46 -15.48
C ARG A 953 -68.73 -10.09 -16.86
N VAL A 954 -69.11 -10.75 -17.96
CA VAL A 954 -68.67 -10.36 -19.32
C VAL A 954 -69.19 -8.96 -19.69
N LYS A 955 -70.48 -8.69 -19.43
CA LYS A 955 -71.14 -7.42 -19.81
C LYS A 955 -70.66 -6.17 -19.05
N GLU A 956 -70.00 -6.34 -17.90
CA GLU A 956 -69.41 -5.20 -17.17
C GLU A 956 -68.06 -4.79 -17.77
N ILE A 957 -67.28 -5.74 -18.28
CA ILE A 957 -66.03 -5.47 -18.99
C ILE A 957 -66.33 -4.78 -20.33
N GLU A 958 -67.35 -5.24 -21.06
CA GLU A 958 -67.82 -4.59 -22.29
C GLU A 958 -68.26 -3.13 -22.05
N LYS A 959 -68.99 -2.86 -20.96
CA LYS A 959 -69.36 -1.48 -20.55
C LYS A 959 -68.17 -0.61 -20.19
N PHE A 960 -67.18 -1.16 -19.48
CA PHE A 960 -65.98 -0.41 -19.11
C PHE A 960 -65.11 -0.10 -20.33
N GLN A 961 -65.06 -1.01 -21.30
CA GLN A 961 -64.33 -0.81 -22.55
C GLN A 961 -65.02 0.25 -23.44
N GLN A 962 -66.36 0.24 -23.53
CA GLN A 962 -67.13 1.32 -24.18
C GLN A 962 -66.96 2.71 -23.52
N LEU A 963 -66.57 2.77 -22.24
CA LEU A 963 -66.24 4.01 -21.52
C LEU A 963 -64.79 4.50 -21.72
N LEU A 964 -63.93 3.70 -22.35
CA LEU A 964 -62.56 4.10 -22.69
C LEU A 964 -62.44 4.55 -24.17
N ASP A 965 -63.34 4.09 -25.03
CA ASP A 965 -63.43 4.50 -26.44
C ASP A 965 -64.27 5.80 -26.65
N THR A 966 -64.80 6.42 -25.59
CA THR A 966 -65.40 7.75 -25.66
C THR A 966 -64.34 8.83 -25.80
N LYS A 967 -64.38 9.58 -26.91
CA LYS A 967 -63.37 10.58 -27.33
C LYS A 967 -62.92 11.56 -26.25
N ASP A 968 -63.82 12.00 -25.35
CA ASP A 968 -63.53 13.01 -24.34
C ASP A 968 -62.27 12.69 -23.50
N PHE A 969 -61.99 11.40 -23.22
CA PHE A 969 -60.80 11.02 -22.45
C PHE A 969 -59.50 11.06 -23.27
N THR A 970 -59.58 10.78 -24.58
CA THR A 970 -58.43 10.87 -25.49
C THR A 970 -58.11 12.32 -25.85
N ASP A 971 -59.13 13.15 -26.04
CA ASP A 971 -58.99 14.58 -26.33
C ASP A 971 -58.53 15.35 -25.06
N TRP A 972 -59.01 15.00 -23.85
CA TRP A 972 -58.52 15.58 -22.59
C TRP A 972 -57.03 15.34 -22.33
N ALA A 973 -56.53 14.14 -22.65
CA ALA A 973 -55.14 13.75 -22.41
C ALA A 973 -54.12 14.38 -23.38
N SER A 974 -54.56 15.16 -24.38
CA SER A 974 -53.74 15.58 -25.51
C SER A 974 -53.49 17.09 -25.64
N MET A 975 -54.00 17.92 -24.71
CA MET A 975 -53.84 19.38 -24.73
C MET A 975 -53.02 19.95 -23.55
N ASP A 976 -51.76 20.25 -23.85
CA ASP A 976 -50.73 20.90 -23.01
C ASP A 976 -50.32 20.19 -21.70
N PRO A 977 -49.07 20.41 -21.21
CA PRO A 977 -48.50 19.63 -20.11
C PRO A 977 -49.15 19.98 -18.76
N LYS A 978 -50.10 19.15 -18.35
CA LYS A 978 -50.76 19.20 -17.04
C LYS A 978 -49.78 18.89 -15.89
N THR A 979 -50.00 19.48 -14.71
CA THR A 979 -49.21 19.11 -13.53
C THR A 979 -49.70 17.81 -12.90
N TRP A 980 -48.95 17.27 -11.95
CA TRP A 980 -49.39 16.08 -11.22
C TRP A 980 -50.59 16.37 -10.30
N GLU A 981 -50.77 17.62 -9.84
CA GLU A 981 -52.00 18.06 -9.17
C GLU A 981 -53.22 17.98 -10.08
N ASP A 982 -53.15 18.48 -11.32
CA ASP A 982 -54.25 18.41 -12.30
C ASP A 982 -54.67 16.95 -12.57
N ILE A 983 -53.67 16.07 -12.75
CA ILE A 983 -53.90 14.63 -12.99
C ILE A 983 -54.51 13.95 -11.75
N ALA A 984 -54.04 14.29 -10.56
CA ALA A 984 -54.60 13.77 -9.31
C ALA A 984 -56.03 14.25 -9.08
N GLU A 985 -56.34 15.52 -9.35
CA GLU A 985 -57.68 16.07 -9.18
C GLU A 985 -58.67 15.48 -10.21
N GLY A 986 -58.22 15.25 -11.45
CA GLY A 986 -58.99 14.54 -12.48
C GLY A 986 -59.33 13.09 -12.05
N LEU A 987 -58.35 12.36 -11.50
CA LEU A 987 -58.57 11.02 -10.96
C LEU A 987 -59.52 11.01 -9.76
N VAL A 988 -59.41 11.98 -8.84
CA VAL A 988 -60.33 12.13 -7.71
C VAL A 988 -61.76 12.44 -8.18
N LYS A 989 -61.92 13.31 -9.19
CA LYS A 989 -63.23 13.59 -9.80
C LYS A 989 -63.84 12.37 -10.49
N ALA A 990 -63.02 11.58 -11.22
CA ALA A 990 -63.46 10.33 -11.84
C ALA A 990 -63.89 9.25 -10.82
N VAL A 991 -63.17 9.12 -9.69
CA VAL A 991 -63.54 8.18 -8.62
C VAL A 991 -64.79 8.64 -7.87
N ASN A 992 -64.94 9.95 -7.60
CA ASN A 992 -66.11 10.50 -6.90
C ASN A 992 -67.40 10.45 -7.74
N ALA A 993 -67.32 10.21 -9.05
CA ALA A 993 -68.48 10.02 -9.92
C ALA A 993 -69.11 8.61 -9.80
N LEU A 994 -68.49 7.68 -9.05
CA LEU A 994 -68.96 6.30 -8.87
C LEU A 994 -69.81 6.16 -7.58
N PRO A 995 -71.13 5.88 -7.68
CA PRO A 995 -71.97 5.73 -6.49
C PRO A 995 -71.58 4.53 -5.63
N GLY A 996 -71.38 4.75 -4.32
CA GLY A 996 -71.29 3.69 -3.30
C GLY A 996 -69.95 3.54 -2.58
N ILE A 997 -68.88 4.25 -2.95
CA ILE A 997 -67.52 4.03 -2.42
C ILE A 997 -67.18 4.98 -1.25
N GLY A 998 -68.15 5.27 -0.36
CA GLY A 998 -68.04 6.31 0.68
C GLY A 998 -66.77 6.23 1.55
N ASP A 999 -66.64 5.19 2.37
CA ASP A 999 -65.58 5.12 3.39
C ASP A 999 -64.21 4.66 2.87
N TYR A 1000 -64.17 3.95 1.74
CA TYR A 1000 -62.89 3.49 1.16
C TYR A 1000 -62.06 4.68 0.64
N THR A 1001 -62.70 5.82 0.29
CA THR A 1001 -62.00 7.05 -0.13
C THR A 1001 -60.96 7.50 0.88
N LYS A 1002 -61.28 7.62 2.17
CA LYS A 1002 -60.32 8.17 3.16
C LYS A 1002 -59.05 7.32 3.30
N LYS A 1003 -59.15 5.98 3.29
CA LYS A 1003 -57.97 5.11 3.25
C LYS A 1003 -57.24 5.23 1.91
N LEU A 1004 -57.95 5.17 0.78
CA LEU A 1004 -57.35 5.24 -0.56
C LEU A 1004 -56.63 6.57 -0.81
N THR A 1005 -57.21 7.70 -0.42
CA THR A 1005 -56.61 9.05 -0.53
C THR A 1005 -55.37 9.19 0.35
N LYS A 1006 -55.35 8.60 1.56
CA LYS A 1006 -54.12 8.54 2.39
C LYS A 1006 -53.04 7.74 1.67
N THR A 1007 -53.36 6.54 1.18
CA THR A 1007 -52.40 5.70 0.43
C THR A 1007 -51.89 6.39 -0.83
N LEU A 1008 -52.77 7.00 -1.63
CA LEU A 1008 -52.41 7.79 -2.81
C LEU A 1008 -51.56 9.01 -2.47
N TYR A 1009 -51.84 9.71 -1.38
CA TYR A 1009 -51.00 10.82 -0.90
C TYR A 1009 -49.57 10.36 -0.58
N HIS A 1010 -49.39 9.21 0.09
CA HIS A 1010 -48.06 8.64 0.31
C HIS A 1010 -47.41 8.15 -1.01
N LEU A 1011 -48.19 7.64 -1.96
CA LEU A 1011 -47.69 7.13 -3.24
C LEU A 1011 -47.26 8.26 -4.21
N VAL A 1012 -48.00 9.37 -4.26
CA VAL A 1012 -47.67 10.58 -5.02
C VAL A 1012 -46.44 11.27 -4.42
N ASN A 1013 -46.37 11.40 -3.09
CA ASN A 1013 -45.15 11.94 -2.44
C ASN A 1013 -43.92 11.04 -2.65
N THR A 1014 -44.09 9.71 -2.66
CA THR A 1014 -43.03 8.76 -3.05
C THR A 1014 -42.62 8.96 -4.51
N GLY A 1015 -43.58 9.23 -5.41
CA GLY A 1015 -43.30 9.60 -6.81
C GLY A 1015 -42.50 10.91 -6.94
N TYR A 1016 -42.79 11.90 -6.09
CA TYR A 1016 -42.06 13.16 -6.02
C TYR A 1016 -40.63 12.97 -5.47
N ASP A 1017 -40.45 12.13 -4.43
CA ASP A 1017 -39.12 11.73 -3.93
C ASP A 1017 -38.31 11.02 -5.03
N VAL A 1018 -38.88 10.01 -5.69
CA VAL A 1018 -38.22 9.26 -6.78
C VAL A 1018 -37.88 10.15 -7.96
N THR A 1019 -38.76 11.09 -8.33
CA THR A 1019 -38.48 12.08 -9.38
C THR A 1019 -37.36 13.02 -8.97
N THR A 1020 -37.32 13.45 -7.70
CA THR A 1020 -36.23 14.27 -7.14
C THR A 1020 -34.90 13.51 -7.15
N ILE A 1021 -34.90 12.24 -6.74
CA ILE A 1021 -33.73 11.34 -6.78
C ILE A 1021 -33.24 11.18 -8.23
N PHE A 1022 -34.13 10.95 -9.19
CA PHE A 1022 -33.77 10.79 -10.61
C PHE A 1022 -33.22 12.08 -11.24
N ILE A 1023 -33.83 13.23 -10.95
CA ILE A 1023 -33.34 14.54 -11.41
C ILE A 1023 -31.96 14.85 -10.82
N HIS A 1024 -31.76 14.64 -9.51
CA HIS A 1024 -30.45 14.81 -8.89
C HIS A 1024 -29.43 13.82 -9.43
N TRP A 1025 -29.78 12.53 -9.61
CA TRP A 1025 -28.87 11.52 -10.18
C TRP A 1025 -28.43 11.88 -11.60
N LYS A 1026 -29.37 12.35 -12.45
CA LYS A 1026 -29.03 12.85 -13.80
C LYS A 1026 -28.08 14.05 -13.72
N LYS A 1027 -28.34 15.02 -12.84
CA LYS A 1027 -27.45 16.18 -12.61
C LYS A 1027 -26.08 15.78 -12.05
N MET A 1028 -26.00 14.77 -11.19
CA MET A 1028 -24.74 14.22 -10.69
C MET A 1028 -23.93 13.58 -11.81
N LYS A 1029 -24.55 12.78 -12.69
CA LYS A 1029 -23.88 12.19 -13.86
C LYS A 1029 -23.46 13.24 -14.90
N GLU A 1030 -24.23 14.32 -15.02
CA GLU A 1030 -23.86 15.47 -15.86
C GLU A 1030 -22.68 16.26 -15.25
N PHE A 1031 -22.63 16.41 -13.92
CA PHE A 1031 -21.49 16.99 -13.21
C PHE A 1031 -20.22 16.12 -13.31
N GLU A 1032 -20.32 14.79 -13.16
CA GLU A 1032 -19.19 13.86 -13.42
C GLU A 1032 -18.64 14.01 -14.84
N LYS A 1033 -19.52 14.08 -15.85
CA LYS A 1033 -19.12 14.29 -17.25
C LYS A 1033 -18.47 15.66 -17.47
N ASN A 1034 -18.92 16.68 -16.74
CA ASN A 1034 -18.37 18.02 -16.81
C ASN A 1034 -17.06 18.18 -16.01
N LEU A 1035 -16.78 17.35 -15.00
CA LEU A 1035 -15.51 17.37 -14.26
C LEU A 1035 -14.31 17.11 -15.18
N ASP A 1036 -14.42 16.15 -16.11
CA ASP A 1036 -13.36 15.87 -17.08
C ASP A 1036 -13.13 17.06 -18.03
N LEU A 1037 -14.21 17.76 -18.41
CA LEU A 1037 -14.14 19.01 -19.17
C LEU A 1037 -13.55 20.16 -18.34
N TYR A 1038 -13.84 20.25 -17.04
CA TYR A 1038 -13.27 21.24 -16.13
C TYR A 1038 -11.77 21.01 -15.91
N PHE A 1039 -11.32 19.77 -15.67
CA PHE A 1039 -9.90 19.44 -15.56
C PHE A 1039 -9.15 19.74 -16.87
N LYS A 1040 -9.73 19.39 -18.02
CA LYS A 1040 -9.16 19.71 -19.33
C LYS A 1040 -9.11 21.21 -19.58
N ALA A 1041 -10.16 21.95 -19.25
CA ALA A 1041 -10.20 23.41 -19.36
C ALA A 1041 -9.17 24.09 -18.44
N VAL A 1042 -9.07 23.67 -17.18
CA VAL A 1042 -8.08 24.17 -16.21
C VAL A 1042 -6.64 23.87 -16.68
N ALA A 1043 -6.38 22.66 -17.20
CA ALA A 1043 -5.08 22.31 -17.75
C ALA A 1043 -4.73 23.15 -18.99
N THR A 1044 -5.63 23.25 -19.97
CA THR A 1044 -5.46 24.07 -21.17
C THR A 1044 -5.30 25.55 -20.83
N GLN A 1045 -6.05 26.06 -19.85
CA GLN A 1045 -5.95 27.46 -19.42
C GLN A 1045 -4.63 27.74 -18.68
N LYS A 1046 -4.16 26.81 -17.85
CA LYS A 1046 -2.84 26.89 -17.20
C LYS A 1046 -1.70 26.84 -18.22
N GLU A 1047 -1.83 26.02 -19.27
CA GLU A 1047 -0.88 25.97 -20.39
C GLU A 1047 -0.92 27.26 -21.24
N TYR A 1048 -2.12 27.78 -21.52
CA TYR A 1048 -2.31 29.06 -22.22
C TYR A 1048 -1.71 30.23 -21.44
N MET A 1049 -1.94 30.28 -20.12
CA MET A 1049 -1.31 31.26 -19.22
C MET A 1049 0.20 31.13 -19.22
N ALA A 1050 0.77 29.91 -19.16
CA ALA A 1050 2.22 29.70 -19.22
C ALA A 1050 2.82 30.18 -20.56
N LYS A 1051 2.16 29.88 -21.69
CA LYS A 1051 2.56 30.37 -23.03
C LYS A 1051 2.43 31.89 -23.14
N THR A 1052 1.38 32.48 -22.56
CA THR A 1052 1.16 33.94 -22.54
C THR A 1052 2.20 34.65 -21.68
N ILE A 1053 2.50 34.15 -20.48
CA ILE A 1053 3.58 34.66 -19.61
C ILE A 1053 4.94 34.58 -20.33
N LYS A 1054 5.21 33.48 -21.04
CA LYS A 1054 6.45 33.35 -21.83
C LYS A 1054 6.53 34.40 -22.94
N ARG A 1055 5.46 34.59 -23.72
CA ARG A 1055 5.46 35.60 -24.82
C ARG A 1055 5.46 37.04 -24.31
N ILE A 1056 4.86 37.31 -23.14
CA ILE A 1056 4.97 38.59 -22.42
C ILE A 1056 6.45 38.92 -22.15
N LYS A 1057 7.21 37.98 -21.58
CA LYS A 1057 8.65 38.18 -21.33
C LYS A 1057 9.47 38.37 -22.61
N GLU A 1058 9.23 37.55 -23.64
CA GLU A 1058 9.90 37.71 -24.93
C GLU A 1058 9.67 39.10 -25.54
N ILE A 1059 8.46 39.65 -25.41
CA ILE A 1059 8.09 40.98 -25.89
C ILE A 1059 8.70 42.11 -25.03
N GLU A 1060 8.79 41.90 -23.72
CA GLU A 1060 9.49 42.82 -22.81
C GLU A 1060 10.99 42.89 -23.16
N GLU A 1061 11.62 41.76 -23.45
CA GLU A 1061 13.00 41.72 -23.95
C GLU A 1061 13.16 42.32 -25.35
N GLU A 1062 12.23 42.08 -26.29
CA GLU A 1062 12.22 42.71 -27.62
C GLU A 1062 12.11 44.25 -27.51
N LEU A 1063 11.28 44.76 -26.59
CA LEU A 1063 11.15 46.19 -26.31
C LEU A 1063 12.41 46.79 -25.66
N GLU A 1064 13.03 46.10 -24.70
CA GLU A 1064 14.25 46.60 -24.06
C GLU A 1064 15.42 46.66 -25.05
N LYS A 1065 15.49 45.71 -26.01
CA LYS A 1065 16.44 45.72 -27.12
C LYS A 1065 16.19 46.90 -28.08
N LEU A 1066 14.92 47.17 -28.44
CA LEU A 1066 14.55 48.31 -29.28
C LEU A 1066 14.81 49.67 -28.62
N ALA A 1067 14.65 49.78 -27.30
CA ALA A 1067 15.00 50.99 -26.57
C ALA A 1067 16.51 51.26 -26.62
N LYS A 1068 17.34 50.25 -26.32
CA LYS A 1068 18.81 50.35 -26.37
C LYS A 1068 19.34 50.68 -27.78
N ALA A 1069 18.70 50.15 -28.82
CA ALA A 1069 19.04 50.47 -30.22
C ALA A 1069 18.74 51.93 -30.62
N LYS A 1070 17.85 52.65 -29.91
CA LYS A 1070 17.60 54.08 -30.15
C LYS A 1070 18.63 54.99 -29.47
N GLU A 1071 19.21 54.55 -28.35
CA GLU A 1071 20.13 55.37 -27.54
C GLU A 1071 21.58 55.36 -28.06
N ASN A 1072 21.94 54.40 -28.92
CA ASN A 1072 23.28 54.36 -29.55
C ASN A 1072 23.23 53.94 -31.04
N PRO A 1073 23.08 54.90 -31.98
CA PRO A 1073 22.82 54.62 -33.41
C PRO A 1073 23.97 54.03 -34.26
N GLN A 1074 25.00 53.43 -33.65
CA GLN A 1074 26.16 52.82 -34.35
C GLN A 1074 26.39 51.34 -34.00
N LEU A 1075 25.33 50.62 -33.61
CA LEU A 1075 25.36 49.19 -33.29
C LEU A 1075 24.17 48.44 -33.92
#